data_AF-A0A6S6WCM0-F1
#
_entry.id   AF-A0A6S6WCM0-F1
#
_cell.length_a   1.000
_cell.length_b   1.000
_cell.length_c   1.000
_cell.angle_alpha   90.00
_cell.angle_beta   90.00
_cell.angle_gamma   90.00
#
_symmetry.space_group_name_H-M   'P 1'
#
loop_
_entity.id
_entity.type
_entity.pdbx_description
1 polymer ?
#
loop_
_entity_poly.entity_id
_entity_poly.type
_entity_poly.pdbx_seq_one_letter_code
_entity_poly.pdbx_strand_id
1 'polypeptide(L)'
;MSTTNMKDDAILITGASSGLGLAFLQHYVSLPSHPPIIALDVQPLPPEIHYVNVQFHRIDITCSTAIQTFAQSYESTPIKLVIHCAGIRGLVPSVVAEEKETGQNVAATESMQAMDHNNMMRTFEVNTWGTFNMIRSFLPNLLMSYKRVVDTELPAYLLGTSSSISMPKVIVLSSRMGSITANKAGGGYAYRASKAALNAVVKSFVLDVPQVQFLMLHPGRVETRLVEWKEEGAVSVEESVRDCLEVLGRLDEWTDESGRKVSGKLVDRFGVDIPCGSGGVAESTRAAKVLQLPNCEQSIVLTAFPQRRDTVQYTAMSSSPNSEEAIQRITPLFSFMGPLLTPPHTNERPFTQAPRVIALFQEIRAGQHFDCQPWIEFLLVPGEVDEVQRLLERDEDLLGFVEDKIRYDYDLERHLFVVRMPTPVHGLFIGGVEDAILSRLKSIREGSGNTATFAQKVQPLRSTQICFPTESNPSTEISWHEPDASYAHEDAKYPGVIIEVSYSQKRKRLDRLAEDYLLDSNASVQAVVGLDIEYGKKGSCKATLTVWRAQVFHASTGDELRVEKEVEDEVFRDDLGNATDSLGLQLHLRDFACKELVQAQLGSEDEEIHISSQQLCKSLEAAERRVQQLQSGSLIQTFLSPNIKKRRRSETPPEEIGPEDETQYNQQEWNVAKRLKEKDWDYKDG
;
A
#
# COMPACT_ATOMS: atom_id res chain seq x y z
N MET A 1 -23.75 -47.98 -18.31
CA MET A 1 -22.60 -47.28 -17.68
C MET A 1 -22.23 -46.14 -18.62
N SER A 2 -22.84 -44.97 -18.41
CA SER A 2 -22.67 -43.81 -19.27
C SER A 2 -21.44 -43.04 -18.78
N THR A 3 -20.47 -42.88 -19.67
CA THR A 3 -19.21 -42.16 -19.45
C THR A 3 -19.52 -40.69 -19.11
N THR A 4 -19.41 -40.33 -17.84
CA THR A 4 -19.38 -38.94 -17.38
C THR A 4 -18.24 -38.24 -18.11
N ASN A 5 -18.57 -37.15 -18.79
CA ASN A 5 -17.62 -36.33 -19.54
C ASN A 5 -16.68 -35.65 -18.52
N MET A 6 -15.56 -36.29 -18.18
CA MET A 6 -14.49 -35.79 -17.28
C MET A 6 -13.70 -34.60 -17.90
N LYS A 7 -14.37 -33.70 -18.63
CA LYS A 7 -13.70 -32.60 -19.36
C LYS A 7 -13.83 -31.23 -18.69
N ASP A 8 -14.80 -31.03 -17.80
CA ASP A 8 -15.06 -29.71 -17.23
C ASP A 8 -14.64 -29.63 -15.75
N ASP A 9 -13.87 -28.59 -15.43
CA ASP A 9 -13.45 -28.25 -14.07
C ASP A 9 -14.66 -27.89 -13.18
N ALA A 10 -14.60 -28.21 -11.89
CA ALA A 10 -15.78 -28.18 -10.99
C ALA A 10 -16.22 -26.76 -10.60
N ILE A 11 -17.47 -26.65 -10.14
CA ILE A 11 -18.04 -25.44 -9.50
C ILE A 11 -18.20 -25.69 -8.00
N LEU A 12 -17.74 -24.75 -7.17
CA LEU A 12 -17.94 -24.75 -5.72
C LEU A 12 -18.95 -23.68 -5.32
N ILE A 13 -20.00 -24.04 -4.59
CA ILE A 13 -21.02 -23.10 -4.09
C ILE A 13 -21.11 -23.22 -2.57
N THR A 14 -20.96 -22.11 -1.85
CA THR A 14 -21.12 -22.05 -0.38
C THR A 14 -22.42 -21.35 0.01
N GLY A 15 -23.00 -21.71 1.16
CA GLY A 15 -24.34 -21.22 1.53
C GLY A 15 -25.43 -21.79 0.62
N ALA A 16 -25.21 -23.02 0.12
CA ALA A 16 -25.98 -23.61 -0.97
C ALA A 16 -27.39 -24.09 -0.56
N SER A 17 -27.74 -24.09 0.72
CA SER A 17 -28.98 -24.69 1.21
C SER A 17 -30.16 -23.71 1.28
N SER A 18 -29.93 -22.40 1.09
CA SER A 18 -31.05 -21.44 0.97
C SER A 18 -30.68 -20.13 0.29
N GLY A 19 -31.70 -19.29 0.06
CA GLY A 19 -31.55 -17.95 -0.49
C GLY A 19 -30.78 -17.94 -1.80
N LEU A 20 -29.85 -16.99 -1.94
CA LEU A 20 -29.05 -16.81 -3.16
C LEU A 20 -28.21 -18.03 -3.51
N GLY A 21 -27.57 -18.69 -2.54
CA GLY A 21 -26.71 -19.85 -2.82
C GLY A 21 -27.49 -21.04 -3.35
N LEU A 22 -28.69 -21.30 -2.82
CA LEU A 22 -29.59 -22.33 -3.36
C LEU A 22 -30.07 -21.99 -4.77
N ALA A 23 -30.40 -20.73 -5.05
CA ALA A 23 -30.84 -20.31 -6.37
C ALA A 23 -29.70 -20.38 -7.42
N PHE A 24 -28.46 -20.04 -7.05
CA PHE A 24 -27.30 -20.31 -7.90
C PHE A 24 -27.13 -21.82 -8.16
N LEU A 25 -27.24 -22.65 -7.12
CA LEU A 25 -27.17 -24.11 -7.28
C LEU A 25 -28.25 -24.63 -8.23
N GLN A 26 -29.51 -24.22 -8.05
CA GLN A 26 -30.62 -24.60 -8.91
C GLN A 26 -30.41 -24.15 -10.35
N HIS A 27 -29.88 -22.94 -10.57
CA HIS A 27 -29.56 -22.46 -11.90
C HIS A 27 -28.56 -23.39 -12.61
N TYR A 28 -27.41 -23.68 -12.00
CA TYR A 28 -26.40 -24.53 -12.64
C TYR A 28 -26.88 -25.97 -12.83
N VAL A 29 -27.66 -26.51 -11.89
CA VAL A 29 -28.28 -27.85 -12.03
C VAL A 29 -29.32 -27.87 -13.16
N SER A 30 -30.00 -26.76 -13.43
CA SER A 30 -31.00 -26.67 -14.49
C SER A 30 -30.42 -26.62 -15.90
N LEU A 31 -29.10 -26.41 -16.04
CA LEU A 31 -28.45 -26.38 -17.35
C LEU A 31 -28.49 -27.78 -18.00
N PRO A 32 -28.71 -27.88 -19.33
CA PRO A 32 -28.79 -29.18 -20.02
C PRO A 32 -27.56 -30.08 -19.83
N SER A 33 -26.40 -29.46 -19.61
CA SER A 33 -25.16 -30.08 -19.19
C SER A 33 -24.46 -29.11 -18.23
N HIS A 34 -23.95 -29.62 -17.11
CA HIS A 34 -23.20 -28.82 -16.15
C HIS A 34 -22.00 -29.60 -15.61
N PRO A 35 -20.91 -28.91 -15.23
CA PRO A 35 -19.77 -29.54 -14.58
C PRO A 35 -20.16 -30.13 -13.22
N PRO A 36 -19.30 -30.96 -12.61
CA PRO A 36 -19.48 -31.40 -11.23
C PRO A 36 -19.63 -30.19 -10.28
N ILE A 37 -20.65 -30.22 -9.43
CA ILE A 37 -20.90 -29.14 -8.45
C ILE A 37 -20.62 -29.66 -7.06
N ILE A 38 -19.79 -28.93 -6.30
CA ILE A 38 -19.52 -29.15 -4.89
C ILE A 38 -20.32 -28.09 -4.12
N ALA A 39 -21.25 -28.52 -3.27
CA ALA A 39 -22.15 -27.64 -2.52
C ALA A 39 -21.86 -27.72 -1.02
N LEU A 40 -21.59 -26.58 -0.38
CA LEU A 40 -21.25 -26.48 1.04
C LEU A 40 -22.28 -25.63 1.79
N ASP A 41 -22.74 -26.14 2.93
CA ASP A 41 -23.56 -25.38 3.87
C ASP A 41 -23.54 -26.03 5.26
N VAL A 42 -23.93 -25.31 6.30
CA VAL A 42 -24.14 -25.86 7.65
C VAL A 42 -25.52 -26.49 7.81
N GLN A 43 -26.46 -26.21 6.90
CA GLN A 43 -27.80 -26.81 6.81
C GLN A 43 -27.87 -27.79 5.63
N PRO A 44 -28.68 -28.87 5.70
CA PRO A 44 -28.86 -29.77 4.56
C PRO A 44 -29.55 -29.08 3.39
N LEU A 45 -29.30 -29.57 2.16
CA LEU A 45 -30.07 -29.14 0.99
C LEU A 45 -31.56 -29.50 1.14
N PRO A 46 -32.48 -28.69 0.57
CA PRO A 46 -33.90 -29.02 0.55
C PRO A 46 -34.18 -30.38 -0.11
N PRO A 47 -34.97 -31.26 0.52
CA PRO A 47 -35.20 -32.61 0.04
C PRO A 47 -36.11 -32.67 -1.21
N GLU A 48 -36.84 -31.59 -1.52
CA GLU A 48 -37.78 -31.59 -2.65
C GLU A 48 -37.10 -31.47 -4.03
N ILE A 49 -35.79 -31.24 -4.06
CA ILE A 49 -35.04 -30.99 -5.30
C ILE A 49 -34.16 -32.20 -5.60
N HIS A 50 -34.27 -32.74 -6.82
CA HIS A 50 -33.40 -33.80 -7.28
C HIS A 50 -32.08 -33.22 -7.83
N TYR A 51 -30.98 -33.50 -7.15
CA TYR A 51 -29.66 -32.99 -7.51
C TYR A 51 -28.85 -34.06 -8.23
N VAL A 52 -28.75 -33.96 -9.56
CA VAL A 52 -27.90 -34.85 -10.36
C VAL A 52 -26.49 -34.24 -10.43
N ASN A 53 -25.45 -35.05 -10.22
CA ASN A 53 -24.05 -34.61 -10.32
C ASN A 53 -23.67 -33.44 -9.38
N VAL A 54 -24.31 -33.39 -8.20
CA VAL A 54 -24.00 -32.47 -7.10
C VAL A 54 -23.50 -33.26 -5.90
N GLN A 55 -22.37 -32.84 -5.32
CA GLN A 55 -21.81 -33.39 -4.09
C GLN A 55 -22.01 -32.39 -2.97
N PHE A 56 -22.95 -32.69 -2.08
CA PHE A 56 -23.25 -31.84 -0.92
C PHE A 56 -22.44 -32.26 0.30
N HIS A 57 -21.87 -31.29 1.00
CA HIS A 57 -21.15 -31.51 2.25
C HIS A 57 -21.54 -30.49 3.31
N ARG A 58 -21.80 -31.00 4.52
CA ARG A 58 -22.17 -30.18 5.65
C ARG A 58 -20.92 -29.64 6.36
N ILE A 59 -20.55 -28.39 6.12
CA ILE A 59 -19.30 -27.79 6.59
C ILE A 59 -19.52 -26.37 7.10
N ASP A 60 -18.98 -26.07 8.28
CA ASP A 60 -18.84 -24.70 8.77
C ASP A 60 -17.52 -24.10 8.30
N ILE A 61 -17.61 -23.05 7.49
CA ILE A 61 -16.46 -22.36 6.91
C ILE A 61 -15.60 -21.64 7.97
N THR A 62 -16.12 -21.39 9.18
CA THR A 62 -15.32 -20.79 10.26
C THR A 62 -14.38 -21.81 10.92
N CYS A 63 -14.62 -23.11 10.73
CA CYS A 63 -13.77 -24.17 11.26
C CYS A 63 -12.59 -24.47 10.33
N SER A 64 -11.41 -23.91 10.63
CA SER A 64 -10.14 -24.12 9.91
C SER A 64 -9.86 -25.57 9.60
N THR A 65 -9.92 -26.45 10.60
CA THR A 65 -9.58 -27.86 10.43
C THR A 65 -10.58 -28.56 9.51
N ALA A 66 -11.88 -28.34 9.70
CA ALA A 66 -12.91 -29.00 8.90
C ALA A 66 -12.80 -28.65 7.41
N ILE A 67 -12.66 -27.36 7.09
CA ILE A 67 -12.58 -26.93 5.69
C ILE A 67 -11.26 -27.31 5.03
N GLN A 68 -10.14 -27.29 5.76
CA GLN A 68 -8.84 -27.70 5.23
C GLN A 68 -8.79 -29.21 4.95
N THR A 69 -9.22 -30.04 5.91
CA THR A 69 -9.30 -31.49 5.72
C THR A 69 -10.26 -31.83 4.58
N PHE A 70 -11.36 -31.08 4.47
CA PHE A 70 -12.27 -31.26 3.35
C PHE A 70 -11.65 -30.86 2.01
N ALA A 71 -11.01 -29.69 1.91
CA ALA A 71 -10.35 -29.27 0.67
C ALA A 71 -9.25 -30.27 0.24
N GLN A 72 -8.53 -30.86 1.20
CA GLN A 72 -7.57 -31.95 0.95
C GLN A 72 -8.22 -33.18 0.31
N SER A 73 -9.46 -33.53 0.68
CA SER A 73 -10.18 -34.64 0.03
C SER A 73 -10.48 -34.39 -1.46
N TYR A 74 -10.36 -33.13 -1.89
CA TYR A 74 -10.48 -32.69 -3.28
C TYR A 74 -9.15 -32.26 -3.90
N GLU A 75 -7.99 -32.60 -3.33
CA GLU A 75 -6.67 -32.09 -3.79
C GLU A 75 -6.37 -32.28 -5.28
N SER A 76 -7.00 -33.27 -5.91
CA SER A 76 -6.86 -33.61 -7.35
C SER A 76 -7.99 -33.07 -8.23
N THR A 77 -8.93 -32.30 -7.67
CA THR A 77 -10.10 -31.77 -8.36
C THR A 77 -9.90 -30.27 -8.65
N PRO A 78 -9.71 -29.86 -9.90
CA PRO A 78 -9.68 -28.44 -10.23
C PRO A 78 -11.05 -27.81 -10.11
N ILE A 79 -11.07 -26.57 -9.64
CA ILE A 79 -12.29 -25.78 -9.47
C ILE A 79 -12.14 -24.54 -10.36
N LYS A 80 -13.08 -24.36 -11.29
CA LYS A 80 -13.09 -23.22 -12.22
C LYS A 80 -13.83 -22.03 -11.65
N LEU A 81 -14.88 -22.29 -10.87
CA LEU A 81 -15.76 -21.23 -10.36
C LEU A 81 -16.11 -21.50 -8.91
N VAL A 82 -15.90 -20.49 -8.08
CA VAL A 82 -16.39 -20.46 -6.70
C VAL A 82 -17.45 -19.38 -6.60
N ILE A 83 -18.64 -19.74 -6.11
CA ILE A 83 -19.71 -18.80 -5.76
C ILE A 83 -19.89 -18.86 -4.25
N HIS A 84 -19.38 -17.83 -3.57
CA HIS A 84 -19.40 -17.75 -2.11
C HIS A 84 -20.60 -16.93 -1.64
N CYS A 85 -21.68 -17.60 -1.25
CA CYS A 85 -22.89 -16.96 -0.71
C CYS A 85 -23.00 -17.06 0.82
N ALA A 86 -22.18 -17.90 1.47
CA ALA A 86 -22.22 -18.05 2.92
C ALA A 86 -21.96 -16.71 3.63
N GLY A 87 -22.91 -16.33 4.49
CA GLY A 87 -22.83 -15.11 5.27
C GLY A 87 -24.06 -14.93 6.13
N ILE A 88 -23.91 -14.15 7.21
CA ILE A 88 -24.99 -13.84 8.14
C ILE A 88 -25.15 -12.32 8.29
N ARG A 89 -26.34 -11.94 8.75
CA ARG A 89 -26.60 -10.61 9.29
C ARG A 89 -26.24 -10.60 10.78
N GLY A 90 -25.79 -9.47 11.29
CA GLY A 90 -25.46 -9.32 12.72
C GLY A 90 -26.64 -8.84 13.55
N LEU A 91 -27.83 -9.43 13.34
CA LEU A 91 -29.02 -9.05 14.11
C LEU A 91 -28.96 -9.67 15.50
N VAL A 92 -29.30 -8.89 16.53
CA VAL A 92 -29.24 -9.32 17.93
C VAL A 92 -30.49 -10.15 18.27
N PRO A 93 -30.36 -11.46 18.58
CA PRO A 93 -31.51 -12.37 18.65
C PRO A 93 -32.60 -11.98 19.66
N SER A 94 -32.24 -11.42 20.81
CA SER A 94 -33.21 -10.96 21.80
C SER A 94 -34.09 -9.84 21.26
N VAL A 95 -33.48 -8.87 20.56
CA VAL A 95 -34.20 -7.74 19.96
C VAL A 95 -35.00 -8.19 18.74
N VAL A 96 -34.51 -9.17 17.98
CA VAL A 96 -35.29 -9.80 16.90
C VAL A 96 -36.58 -10.42 17.43
N ALA A 97 -36.51 -11.12 18.57
CA ALA A 97 -37.68 -11.72 19.19
C ALA A 97 -38.72 -10.66 19.62
N GLU A 98 -38.28 -9.54 20.17
CA GLU A 98 -39.14 -8.40 20.54
C GLU A 98 -39.76 -7.74 19.29
N GLU A 99 -38.96 -7.43 18.27
CA GLU A 99 -39.41 -6.76 17.04
C GLU A 99 -40.37 -7.62 16.21
N LYS A 100 -40.30 -8.94 16.33
CA LYS A 100 -41.22 -9.86 15.67
C LYS A 100 -42.68 -9.64 16.10
N GLU A 101 -42.90 -9.13 17.31
CA GLU A 101 -44.22 -8.89 17.89
C GLU A 101 -44.68 -7.43 17.76
N THR A 102 -43.75 -6.46 17.66
CA THR A 102 -44.03 -5.03 17.87
C THR A 102 -44.00 -4.17 16.61
N GLY A 103 -43.26 -4.55 15.56
CA GLY A 103 -43.11 -3.66 14.41
C GLY A 103 -42.24 -4.15 13.24
N GLN A 104 -41.57 -5.30 13.37
CA GLN A 104 -40.73 -5.88 12.32
C GLN A 104 -39.68 -4.88 11.82
N ASN A 105 -39.01 -4.17 12.73
CA ASN A 105 -37.99 -3.18 12.36
C ASN A 105 -36.59 -3.78 12.39
N VAL A 106 -36.03 -4.11 11.21
CA VAL A 106 -34.67 -4.69 11.11
C VAL A 106 -33.64 -3.75 11.71
N ALA A 107 -33.76 -2.43 11.49
CA ALA A 107 -32.79 -1.45 11.95
C ALA A 107 -32.68 -1.39 13.48
N ALA A 108 -33.76 -1.68 14.20
CA ALA A 108 -33.75 -1.75 15.67
C ALA A 108 -32.86 -2.90 16.16
N THR A 109 -32.92 -4.06 15.49
CA THR A 109 -32.19 -5.29 15.85
C THR A 109 -30.68 -5.22 15.59
N GLU A 110 -30.21 -4.19 14.89
CA GLU A 110 -28.79 -3.94 14.59
C GLU A 110 -28.38 -2.48 14.87
N SER A 111 -29.12 -1.83 15.77
CA SER A 111 -28.87 -0.47 16.25
C SER A 111 -27.62 -0.39 17.14
N MET A 112 -27.17 0.83 17.42
CA MET A 112 -26.03 1.06 18.31
C MET A 112 -26.32 0.55 19.74
N GLN A 113 -27.57 0.67 20.18
CA GLN A 113 -28.02 0.25 21.51
C GLN A 113 -28.22 -1.26 21.60
N ALA A 114 -28.71 -1.90 20.53
CA ALA A 114 -28.91 -3.34 20.50
C ALA A 114 -27.59 -4.11 20.41
N MET A 115 -26.64 -3.61 19.61
CA MET A 115 -25.44 -4.37 19.21
C MET A 115 -24.57 -4.78 20.40
N ASP A 116 -24.19 -6.07 20.43
CA ASP A 116 -23.28 -6.62 21.42
C ASP A 116 -22.01 -7.25 20.79
N HIS A 117 -21.03 -7.52 21.65
CA HIS A 117 -19.74 -8.09 21.25
C HIS A 117 -19.88 -9.46 20.56
N ASN A 118 -20.73 -10.35 21.07
CA ASN A 118 -20.84 -11.71 20.56
C ASN A 118 -21.42 -11.73 19.15
N ASN A 119 -22.50 -10.98 18.91
CA ASN A 119 -23.12 -10.86 17.59
C ASN A 119 -22.19 -10.15 16.61
N MET A 120 -21.47 -9.11 17.05
CA MET A 120 -20.47 -8.44 16.22
C MET A 120 -19.34 -9.39 15.80
N MET A 121 -18.73 -10.09 16.76
CA MET A 121 -17.62 -10.99 16.50
C MET A 121 -18.06 -12.21 15.68
N ARG A 122 -19.22 -12.80 15.95
CA ARG A 122 -19.73 -13.92 15.13
C ARG A 122 -19.99 -13.50 13.69
N THR A 123 -20.47 -12.27 13.46
CA THR A 123 -20.65 -11.74 12.11
C THR A 123 -19.32 -11.58 11.37
N PHE A 124 -18.28 -11.06 12.04
CA PHE A 124 -16.92 -11.00 11.51
C PHE A 124 -16.33 -12.39 11.23
N GLU A 125 -16.52 -13.31 12.17
CA GLU A 125 -16.02 -14.67 12.07
C GLU A 125 -16.60 -15.38 10.84
N VAL A 126 -17.90 -15.25 10.58
CA VAL A 126 -18.54 -15.89 9.43
C VAL A 126 -18.24 -15.15 8.13
N ASN A 127 -18.52 -13.84 8.08
CA ASN A 127 -18.48 -13.08 6.82
C ASN A 127 -17.04 -12.80 6.35
N THR A 128 -16.09 -12.63 7.27
CA THR A 128 -14.71 -12.23 6.95
C THR A 128 -13.76 -13.40 7.09
N TRP A 129 -13.62 -13.94 8.31
CA TRP A 129 -12.68 -15.04 8.58
C TRP A 129 -13.08 -16.32 7.83
N GLY A 130 -14.36 -16.71 7.89
CA GLY A 130 -14.87 -17.88 7.18
C GLY A 130 -14.65 -17.79 5.67
N THR A 131 -14.82 -16.60 5.09
CA THR A 131 -14.53 -16.36 3.67
C THR A 131 -13.03 -16.49 3.36
N PHE A 132 -12.16 -15.85 4.14
CA PHE A 132 -10.71 -16.00 4.01
C PHE A 132 -10.29 -17.47 4.07
N ASN A 133 -10.81 -18.17 5.08
CA ASN A 133 -10.49 -19.56 5.34
C ASN A 133 -10.96 -20.49 4.21
N MET A 134 -12.14 -20.23 3.63
CA MET A 134 -12.64 -20.95 2.46
C MET A 134 -11.75 -20.73 1.24
N ILE A 135 -11.51 -19.47 0.86
CA ILE A 135 -10.73 -19.13 -0.34
C ILE A 135 -9.32 -19.71 -0.22
N ARG A 136 -8.66 -19.52 0.94
CA ARG A 136 -7.32 -20.05 1.21
C ARG A 136 -7.26 -21.58 1.10
N SER A 137 -8.30 -22.29 1.58
CA SER A 137 -8.30 -23.76 1.58
C SER A 137 -8.48 -24.34 0.17
N PHE A 138 -9.26 -23.69 -0.69
CA PHE A 138 -9.49 -24.12 -2.08
C PHE A 138 -8.58 -23.47 -3.12
N LEU A 139 -7.63 -22.63 -2.68
CA LEU A 139 -6.66 -22.00 -3.57
C LEU A 139 -5.87 -23.00 -4.43
N PRO A 140 -5.38 -24.15 -3.90
CA PRO A 140 -4.71 -25.16 -4.72
C PRO A 140 -5.57 -25.67 -5.88
N ASN A 141 -6.88 -25.86 -5.64
CA ASN A 141 -7.84 -26.33 -6.65
C ASN A 141 -8.08 -25.29 -7.76
N LEU A 142 -8.16 -24.01 -7.39
CA LEU A 142 -8.27 -22.89 -8.32
C LEU A 142 -7.01 -22.78 -9.20
N LEU A 143 -5.83 -22.86 -8.59
CA LEU A 143 -4.55 -22.82 -9.32
C LEU A 143 -4.37 -24.03 -10.24
N MET A 144 -4.91 -25.18 -9.87
CA MET A 144 -4.94 -26.35 -10.75
C MET A 144 -5.79 -26.09 -12.01
N SER A 145 -6.96 -25.45 -11.86
CA SER A 145 -7.78 -25.03 -13.01
C SER A 145 -7.04 -24.04 -13.89
N TYR A 146 -6.39 -23.03 -13.30
CA TYR A 146 -5.55 -22.09 -14.04
C TYR A 146 -4.45 -22.79 -14.84
N LYS A 147 -3.75 -23.75 -14.23
CA LYS A 147 -2.70 -24.51 -14.92
C LYS A 147 -3.24 -25.25 -16.14
N ARG A 148 -4.42 -25.87 -16.04
CA ARG A 148 -5.07 -26.53 -17.20
C ARG A 148 -5.41 -25.55 -18.31
N VAL A 149 -5.90 -24.37 -17.96
CA VAL A 149 -6.19 -23.28 -18.91
C VAL A 149 -4.90 -22.85 -19.61
N VAL A 150 -3.80 -22.68 -18.87
CA VAL A 150 -2.48 -22.36 -19.44
C VAL A 150 -2.00 -23.44 -20.40
N ASP A 151 -2.16 -24.71 -20.04
CA ASP A 151 -1.69 -25.82 -20.87
C ASP A 151 -2.53 -26.02 -22.15
N THR A 152 -3.81 -25.63 -22.14
CA THR A 152 -4.78 -25.95 -23.22
C THR A 152 -5.26 -24.75 -24.03
N GLU A 153 -5.54 -23.61 -23.39
CA GLU A 153 -6.14 -22.42 -24.01
C GLU A 153 -5.09 -21.36 -24.38
N LEU A 154 -4.01 -21.23 -23.58
CA LEU A 154 -2.97 -20.21 -23.82
C LEU A 154 -2.28 -20.33 -25.19
N PRO A 155 -1.97 -21.55 -25.74
CA PRO A 155 -1.39 -21.66 -27.07
C PRO A 155 -2.29 -21.07 -28.16
N ALA A 156 -3.60 -21.33 -28.09
CA ALA A 156 -4.57 -20.81 -29.04
C ALA A 156 -4.76 -19.29 -28.92
N TYR A 157 -4.71 -18.76 -27.69
CA TYR A 157 -4.75 -17.32 -27.43
C TYR A 157 -3.51 -16.60 -27.95
N LEU A 158 -2.30 -17.12 -27.70
CA LEU A 158 -1.05 -16.52 -28.20
C LEU A 158 -0.94 -16.57 -29.72
N LEU A 159 -1.56 -17.56 -30.37
CA LEU A 159 -1.66 -17.66 -31.83
C LEU A 159 -2.76 -16.76 -32.43
N GLY A 160 -3.49 -15.98 -31.61
CA GLY A 160 -4.58 -15.11 -32.07
C GLY A 160 -5.81 -15.85 -32.57
N THR A 161 -5.89 -17.17 -32.31
CA THR A 161 -7.01 -18.03 -32.72
C THR A 161 -8.14 -18.10 -31.68
N SER A 162 -7.88 -17.60 -30.47
CA SER A 162 -8.88 -17.37 -29.42
C SER A 162 -8.85 -15.92 -28.96
N SER A 163 -10.02 -15.30 -28.81
CA SER A 163 -10.17 -13.90 -28.40
C SER A 163 -10.12 -13.68 -26.89
N SER A 164 -10.20 -14.73 -26.08
CA SER A 164 -10.23 -14.61 -24.61
C SER A 164 -9.79 -15.90 -23.92
N ILE A 165 -9.03 -15.77 -22.83
CA ILE A 165 -8.73 -16.86 -21.89
C ILE A 165 -9.75 -16.82 -20.75
N SER A 166 -10.35 -17.97 -20.40
CA SER A 166 -11.23 -18.03 -19.24
C SER A 166 -10.41 -18.38 -18.00
N MET A 167 -10.25 -17.43 -17.07
CA MET A 167 -9.51 -17.67 -15.82
C MET A 167 -10.41 -18.37 -14.80
N PRO A 168 -9.87 -19.10 -13.80
CA PRO A 168 -10.68 -19.50 -12.66
C PRO A 168 -11.18 -18.27 -11.91
N LYS A 169 -12.42 -18.34 -11.42
CA LYS A 169 -13.16 -17.21 -10.87
C LYS A 169 -13.62 -17.46 -9.44
N VAL A 170 -13.56 -16.44 -8.61
CA VAL A 170 -14.13 -16.43 -7.26
C VAL A 170 -15.09 -15.26 -7.13
N ILE A 171 -16.37 -15.57 -7.05
CA ILE A 171 -17.46 -14.62 -6.89
C ILE A 171 -17.86 -14.61 -5.43
N VAL A 172 -17.64 -13.48 -4.75
CA VAL A 172 -17.98 -13.30 -3.34
C VAL A 172 -19.21 -12.41 -3.24
N LEU A 173 -20.29 -12.92 -2.63
CA LEU A 173 -21.45 -12.08 -2.38
C LEU A 173 -21.17 -11.10 -1.23
N SER A 174 -20.86 -9.87 -1.62
CA SER A 174 -20.66 -8.75 -0.73
C SER A 174 -21.94 -7.90 -0.62
N SER A 175 -21.82 -6.66 -0.18
CA SER A 175 -22.94 -5.75 -0.03
C SER A 175 -22.49 -4.31 -0.25
N ARG A 176 -23.39 -3.49 -0.83
CA ARG A 176 -23.25 -2.03 -0.80
C ARG A 176 -23.07 -1.49 0.61
N MET A 177 -23.57 -2.20 1.64
CA MET A 177 -23.37 -1.84 3.04
C MET A 177 -21.92 -1.94 3.52
N GLY A 178 -21.08 -2.71 2.84
CA GLY A 178 -19.63 -2.77 3.08
C GLY A 178 -18.84 -1.63 2.42
N SER A 179 -19.50 -0.77 1.63
CA SER A 179 -18.87 0.46 1.14
C SER A 179 -18.86 1.51 2.24
N ILE A 180 -17.66 1.93 2.64
CA ILE A 180 -17.48 3.02 3.61
C ILE A 180 -18.00 4.34 3.02
N THR A 181 -17.78 4.59 1.72
CA THR A 181 -18.23 5.82 1.04
C THR A 181 -19.73 5.92 0.89
N ALA A 182 -20.40 4.81 0.60
CA ALA A 182 -21.85 4.78 0.48
C ALA A 182 -22.55 4.81 1.85
N ASN A 183 -21.81 4.71 2.96
CA ASN A 183 -22.40 4.76 4.29
C ASN A 183 -22.78 6.20 4.68
N LYS A 184 -24.02 6.57 4.38
CA LYS A 184 -24.63 7.85 4.80
C LYS A 184 -25.72 7.69 5.86
N ALA A 185 -26.02 6.44 6.24
CA ALA A 185 -27.17 6.12 7.10
C ALA A 185 -26.78 5.60 8.50
N GLY A 186 -25.55 5.11 8.70
CA GLY A 186 -25.18 4.42 9.94
C GLY A 186 -25.91 3.08 10.11
N GLY A 187 -25.98 2.59 11.36
CA GLY A 187 -26.62 1.33 11.74
C GLY A 187 -26.01 0.07 11.11
N GLY A 188 -26.47 -1.11 11.51
CA GLY A 188 -25.99 -2.37 10.95
C GLY A 188 -24.50 -2.63 11.18
N TYR A 189 -23.99 -2.19 12.34
CA TYR A 189 -22.56 -2.06 12.64
C TYR A 189 -21.76 -3.33 12.32
N ALA A 190 -22.20 -4.48 12.85
CA ALA A 190 -21.55 -5.76 12.62
C ALA A 190 -21.52 -6.17 11.13
N TYR A 191 -22.65 -5.99 10.42
CA TYR A 191 -22.73 -6.38 9.02
C TYR A 191 -21.93 -5.45 8.10
N ARG A 192 -22.01 -4.13 8.30
CA ARG A 192 -21.22 -3.15 7.55
C ARG A 192 -19.73 -3.38 7.74
N ALA A 193 -19.30 -3.48 9.00
CA ALA A 193 -17.89 -3.65 9.34
C ALA A 193 -17.35 -4.97 8.79
N SER A 194 -18.09 -6.07 8.94
CA SER A 194 -17.68 -7.37 8.37
C SER A 194 -17.65 -7.38 6.84
N LYS A 195 -18.60 -6.74 6.15
CA LYS A 195 -18.58 -6.65 4.68
C LYS A 195 -17.50 -5.70 4.16
N ALA A 196 -17.17 -4.63 4.89
CA ALA A 196 -16.03 -3.77 4.57
C ALA A 196 -14.70 -4.53 4.75
N ALA A 197 -14.55 -5.27 5.85
CA ALA A 197 -13.38 -6.12 6.10
C ALA A 197 -13.27 -7.25 5.06
N LEU A 198 -14.39 -7.88 4.70
CA LEU A 198 -14.46 -8.85 3.61
C LEU A 198 -13.96 -8.24 2.29
N ASN A 199 -14.39 -7.02 1.96
CA ASN A 199 -13.93 -6.35 0.75
C ASN A 199 -12.41 -6.12 0.75
N ALA A 200 -11.85 -5.73 1.89
CA ALA A 200 -10.40 -5.58 2.05
C ALA A 200 -9.67 -6.93 1.90
N VAL A 201 -10.17 -8.00 2.52
CA VAL A 201 -9.61 -9.36 2.41
C VAL A 201 -9.61 -9.85 0.96
N VAL A 202 -10.73 -9.68 0.23
CA VAL A 202 -10.80 -10.07 -1.19
C VAL A 202 -9.86 -9.21 -2.03
N LYS A 203 -9.70 -7.92 -1.71
CA LYS A 203 -8.73 -7.07 -2.40
C LYS A 203 -7.29 -7.54 -2.20
N SER A 204 -6.92 -8.05 -1.03
CA SER A 204 -5.61 -8.70 -0.83
C SER A 204 -5.46 -9.94 -1.71
N PHE A 205 -6.45 -10.84 -1.74
CA PHE A 205 -6.41 -12.02 -2.61
C PHE A 205 -6.27 -11.68 -4.10
N VAL A 206 -6.85 -10.56 -4.56
CA VAL A 206 -6.67 -10.08 -5.94
C VAL A 206 -5.21 -9.78 -6.27
N LEU A 207 -4.47 -9.25 -5.31
CA LEU A 207 -3.05 -8.92 -5.45
C LEU A 207 -2.17 -10.17 -5.27
N ASP A 208 -2.46 -10.96 -4.24
CA ASP A 208 -1.69 -12.16 -3.89
C ASP A 208 -1.83 -13.29 -4.93
N VAL A 209 -2.99 -13.36 -5.60
CA VAL A 209 -3.35 -14.47 -6.50
C VAL A 209 -3.89 -13.94 -7.85
N PRO A 210 -3.05 -13.29 -8.68
CA PRO A 210 -3.48 -12.73 -9.96
C PRO A 210 -3.91 -13.78 -10.99
N GLN A 211 -3.64 -15.07 -10.73
CA GLN A 211 -4.09 -16.20 -11.54
C GLN A 211 -5.59 -16.51 -11.36
N VAL A 212 -6.26 -15.86 -10.41
CA VAL A 212 -7.68 -16.05 -10.13
C VAL A 212 -8.39 -14.71 -10.27
N GLN A 213 -9.50 -14.69 -11.01
CA GLN A 213 -10.31 -13.50 -11.18
C GLN A 213 -11.34 -13.41 -10.04
N PHE A 214 -11.26 -12.37 -9.23
CA PHE A 214 -12.18 -12.14 -8.11
C PHE A 214 -13.23 -11.09 -8.47
N LEU A 215 -14.46 -11.31 -8.01
CA LEU A 215 -15.54 -10.32 -8.09
C LEU A 215 -16.24 -10.23 -6.73
N MET A 216 -16.41 -9.00 -6.23
CA MET A 216 -17.29 -8.75 -5.10
C MET A 216 -18.63 -8.27 -5.66
N LEU A 217 -19.69 -9.01 -5.39
CA LEU A 217 -20.99 -8.78 -6.00
C LEU A 217 -22.03 -8.41 -4.94
N HIS A 218 -22.66 -7.25 -5.09
CA HIS A 218 -23.82 -6.86 -4.31
C HIS A 218 -25.11 -7.31 -5.03
N PRO A 219 -25.84 -8.29 -4.49
CA PRO A 219 -27.02 -8.87 -5.16
C PRO A 219 -28.27 -7.98 -5.13
N GLY A 220 -28.18 -6.77 -4.58
CA GLY A 220 -29.34 -5.96 -4.20
C GLY A 220 -29.86 -6.30 -2.80
N ARG A 221 -31.00 -5.71 -2.44
CA ARG A 221 -31.78 -6.12 -1.27
C ARG A 221 -32.71 -7.24 -1.74
N VAL A 222 -32.50 -8.45 -1.24
CA VAL A 222 -33.15 -9.66 -1.76
C VAL A 222 -33.97 -10.31 -0.66
N GLU A 223 -35.21 -10.70 -0.99
CA GLU A 223 -36.12 -11.41 -0.10
C GLU A 223 -35.57 -12.82 0.17
N THR A 224 -34.78 -12.94 1.24
CA THR A 224 -34.12 -14.16 1.70
C THR A 224 -34.30 -14.30 3.20
N ARG A 225 -33.87 -15.43 3.77
CA ARG A 225 -33.79 -15.61 5.23
C ARG A 225 -32.59 -14.93 5.89
N LEU A 226 -31.98 -13.95 5.23
CA LEU A 226 -30.91 -13.14 5.84
C LEU A 226 -31.47 -12.24 6.97
N VAL A 227 -32.77 -11.96 6.92
CA VAL A 227 -33.58 -11.30 7.93
C VAL A 227 -34.87 -12.13 8.14
N GLU A 228 -35.58 -11.92 9.24
CA GLU A 228 -36.76 -12.72 9.62
C GLU A 228 -38.04 -12.38 8.83
N TRP A 229 -38.08 -11.23 8.15
CA TRP A 229 -39.26 -10.75 7.42
C TRP A 229 -38.88 -9.97 6.17
N LYS A 230 -39.84 -9.78 5.26
CA LYS A 230 -39.63 -9.06 4.00
C LYS A 230 -39.37 -7.57 4.24
N GLU A 231 -38.22 -7.08 3.77
CA GLU A 231 -37.92 -5.65 3.77
C GLU A 231 -38.56 -4.93 2.58
N GLU A 232 -38.91 -3.66 2.76
CA GLU A 232 -39.42 -2.81 1.69
C GLU A 232 -38.37 -2.65 0.56
N GLY A 233 -38.83 -2.79 -0.69
CA GLY A 233 -37.97 -2.74 -1.87
C GLY A 233 -37.09 -3.98 -2.08
N ALA A 234 -37.30 -5.06 -1.33
CA ALA A 234 -36.63 -6.34 -1.58
C ALA A 234 -37.15 -7.00 -2.88
N VAL A 235 -36.22 -7.41 -3.74
CA VAL A 235 -36.51 -8.17 -4.96
C VAL A 235 -36.53 -9.67 -4.70
N SER A 236 -37.11 -10.46 -5.60
CA SER A 236 -37.08 -11.92 -5.52
C SER A 236 -35.67 -12.48 -5.70
N VAL A 237 -35.44 -13.69 -5.18
CA VAL A 237 -34.16 -14.39 -5.30
C VAL A 237 -33.85 -14.69 -6.77
N GLU A 238 -34.86 -15.11 -7.53
CA GLU A 238 -34.77 -15.48 -8.93
C GLU A 238 -34.39 -14.27 -9.79
N GLU A 239 -35.02 -13.12 -9.53
CA GLU A 239 -34.70 -11.86 -10.21
C GLU A 239 -33.26 -11.41 -9.94
N SER A 240 -32.84 -11.45 -8.67
CA SER A 240 -31.48 -11.07 -8.28
C SER A 240 -30.43 -11.98 -8.91
N VAL A 241 -30.62 -13.31 -8.85
CA VAL A 241 -29.68 -14.30 -9.38
C VAL A 241 -29.60 -14.21 -10.91
N ARG A 242 -30.72 -14.01 -11.60
CA ARG A 242 -30.72 -13.80 -13.06
C ARG A 242 -29.80 -12.65 -13.45
N ASP A 243 -29.98 -11.49 -12.83
CA ASP A 243 -29.18 -10.30 -13.16
C ASP A 243 -27.69 -10.52 -12.78
N CYS A 244 -27.42 -11.15 -11.64
CA CYS A 244 -26.06 -11.53 -11.24
C CYS A 244 -25.39 -12.46 -12.26
N LEU A 245 -26.12 -13.43 -12.82
CA LEU A 245 -25.61 -14.35 -13.84
C LEU A 245 -25.25 -13.62 -15.14
N GLU A 246 -25.98 -12.56 -15.52
CA GLU A 246 -25.63 -11.71 -16.66
C GLU A 246 -24.29 -10.97 -16.45
N VAL A 247 -23.98 -10.59 -15.21
CA VAL A 247 -22.67 -10.01 -14.86
C VAL A 247 -21.59 -11.09 -14.96
N LEU A 248 -21.82 -12.27 -14.38
CA LEU A 248 -20.87 -13.39 -14.39
C LEU A 248 -20.54 -13.87 -15.83
N GLY A 249 -21.55 -13.89 -16.70
CA GLY A 249 -21.41 -14.30 -18.10
C GLY A 249 -20.49 -13.38 -18.91
N ARG A 250 -20.42 -12.09 -18.56
CA ARG A 250 -19.58 -11.09 -19.23
C ARG A 250 -18.25 -10.84 -18.54
N LEU A 251 -17.98 -11.50 -17.41
CA LEU A 251 -16.78 -11.24 -16.61
C LEU A 251 -15.47 -11.55 -17.36
N ASP A 252 -15.50 -12.47 -18.31
CA ASP A 252 -14.35 -12.75 -19.17
C ASP A 252 -14.06 -11.63 -20.19
N GLU A 253 -15.02 -10.77 -20.48
CA GLU A 253 -14.83 -9.64 -21.39
C GLU A 253 -14.28 -8.41 -20.68
N TRP A 254 -14.25 -8.43 -19.34
CA TRP A 254 -13.81 -7.29 -18.55
C TRP A 254 -12.30 -7.19 -18.57
N THR A 255 -11.78 -6.26 -19.36
CA THR A 255 -10.36 -5.95 -19.45
C THR A 255 -10.07 -4.47 -19.15
N ASP A 256 -8.91 -4.19 -18.57
CA ASP A 256 -8.39 -2.83 -18.43
C ASP A 256 -7.90 -2.28 -19.79
N GLU A 257 -7.47 -1.01 -19.82
CA GLU A 257 -6.95 -0.37 -21.04
C GLU A 257 -5.71 -1.08 -21.62
N SER A 258 -5.03 -1.89 -20.82
CA SER A 258 -3.88 -2.71 -21.25
C SER A 258 -4.28 -4.12 -21.73
N GLY A 259 -5.59 -4.42 -21.77
CA GLY A 259 -6.13 -5.73 -22.17
C GLY A 259 -6.03 -6.82 -21.10
N ARG A 260 -5.67 -6.48 -19.84
CA ARG A 260 -5.61 -7.45 -18.73
C ARG A 260 -6.96 -7.62 -18.09
N LYS A 261 -7.29 -8.83 -17.63
CA LYS A 261 -8.56 -9.13 -16.94
C LYS A 261 -8.73 -8.23 -15.71
N VAL A 262 -9.87 -7.57 -15.61
CA VAL A 262 -10.23 -6.77 -14.43
C VAL A 262 -10.65 -7.71 -13.31
N SER A 263 -10.06 -7.51 -12.13
CA SER A 263 -10.28 -8.33 -10.93
C SER A 263 -10.43 -7.43 -9.70
N GLY A 264 -11.25 -7.85 -8.74
CA GLY A 264 -11.41 -7.16 -7.45
C GLY A 264 -12.36 -5.97 -7.45
N LYS A 265 -13.22 -5.81 -8.47
CA LYS A 265 -14.28 -4.79 -8.45
C LYS A 265 -15.40 -5.18 -7.47
N LEU A 266 -15.96 -4.18 -6.80
CA LEU A 266 -17.25 -4.30 -6.11
C LEU A 266 -18.32 -3.72 -7.01
N VAL A 267 -19.25 -4.55 -7.48
CA VAL A 267 -20.32 -4.13 -8.38
C VAL A 267 -21.68 -4.53 -7.83
N ASP A 268 -22.75 -3.87 -8.25
CA ASP A 268 -24.11 -4.35 -8.03
C ASP A 268 -24.53 -5.44 -9.04
N ARG A 269 -25.73 -5.98 -8.85
CA ARG A 269 -26.31 -7.05 -9.70
C ARG A 269 -26.43 -6.67 -11.19
N PHE A 270 -26.24 -5.41 -11.56
CA PHE A 270 -26.26 -4.94 -12.95
C PHE A 270 -24.85 -4.73 -13.52
N GLY A 271 -23.81 -4.93 -12.71
CA GLY A 271 -22.42 -4.69 -13.06
C GLY A 271 -21.97 -3.24 -12.85
N VAL A 272 -22.77 -2.41 -12.14
CA VAL A 272 -22.40 -1.03 -11.86
C VAL A 272 -21.47 -0.97 -10.66
N ASP A 273 -20.35 -0.26 -10.80
CA ASP A 273 -19.34 -0.12 -9.75
C ASP A 273 -19.91 0.55 -8.49
N ILE A 274 -19.56 -0.03 -7.33
CA ILE A 274 -19.82 0.51 -6.00
C ILE A 274 -18.46 0.91 -5.40
N PRO A 275 -18.26 2.17 -5.03
CA PRO A 275 -16.97 2.64 -4.51
C PRO A 275 -16.66 2.02 -3.14
N CYS A 276 -15.46 1.46 -2.94
CA CYS A 276 -15.07 0.77 -1.70
C CYS A 276 -14.33 1.64 -0.66
N GLY A 277 -13.95 2.89 -0.95
CA GLY A 277 -13.17 3.75 -0.04
C GLY A 277 -13.58 5.22 -0.09
N SER A 278 -13.30 5.99 0.98
CA SER A 278 -13.70 7.41 1.18
C SER A 278 -13.39 8.25 -0.06
N GLY A 279 -14.43 8.83 -0.67
CA GLY A 279 -14.35 9.52 -1.96
C GLY A 279 -13.19 10.52 -2.05
N GLY A 280 -12.33 10.27 -3.04
CA GLY A 280 -11.28 11.15 -3.52
C GLY A 280 -10.74 10.56 -4.83
N VAL A 281 -11.17 11.16 -5.94
CA VAL A 281 -10.88 10.80 -7.34
C VAL A 281 -11.67 9.60 -7.87
N ALA A 282 -12.79 9.93 -8.53
CA ALA A 282 -13.36 9.08 -9.57
C ALA A 282 -12.29 8.82 -10.63
N GLU A 283 -12.11 7.55 -11.03
CA GLU A 283 -11.50 7.21 -12.32
C GLU A 283 -12.30 7.94 -13.41
N SER A 284 -11.84 9.13 -13.81
CA SER A 284 -12.39 9.79 -14.98
C SER A 284 -11.81 9.11 -16.20
N THR A 285 -12.54 8.14 -16.74
CA THR A 285 -12.41 7.75 -18.14
C THR A 285 -12.71 9.01 -18.96
N ARG A 286 -11.67 9.70 -19.42
CA ARG A 286 -11.80 10.88 -20.29
C ARG A 286 -12.25 10.39 -21.68
N ALA A 287 -13.54 10.14 -21.84
CA ALA A 287 -14.16 10.18 -23.15
C ALA A 287 -14.21 11.65 -23.57
N ALA A 288 -13.36 12.03 -24.53
CA ALA A 288 -13.39 13.34 -25.15
C ALA A 288 -14.75 13.55 -25.84
N LYS A 289 -15.64 14.30 -25.19
CA LYS A 289 -16.82 14.89 -25.83
C LYS A 289 -16.54 16.37 -26.01
N VAL A 290 -16.17 16.72 -27.24
CA VAL A 290 -16.18 18.09 -27.76
C VAL A 290 -17.61 18.62 -27.63
N LEU A 291 -17.81 19.58 -26.72
CA LEU A 291 -19.01 20.40 -26.65
C LEU A 291 -18.56 21.84 -26.45
N GLN A 292 -18.56 22.59 -27.55
CA GLN A 292 -18.53 24.05 -27.55
C GLN A 292 -19.73 24.55 -26.73
N LEU A 293 -19.49 25.49 -25.82
CA LEU A 293 -20.54 26.35 -25.27
C LEU A 293 -20.09 27.82 -25.42
N PRO A 294 -20.97 28.72 -25.89
CA PRO A 294 -20.68 30.15 -25.94
C PRO A 294 -21.08 30.86 -24.63
N ASN A 295 -20.31 31.91 -24.33
CA ASN A 295 -20.63 33.13 -23.58
C ASN A 295 -21.82 33.13 -22.62
N CYS A 296 -21.55 33.39 -21.33
CA CYS A 296 -22.21 34.48 -20.61
C CYS A 296 -21.47 34.84 -19.31
N GLU A 297 -21.20 36.14 -19.15
CA GLU A 297 -20.69 36.79 -17.95
C GLU A 297 -21.71 36.74 -16.79
N GLN A 298 -21.25 36.63 -15.55
CA GLN A 298 -21.63 37.53 -14.43
C GLN A 298 -20.95 37.16 -13.09
N SER A 299 -20.35 38.18 -12.46
CA SER A 299 -19.74 38.20 -11.13
C SER A 299 -20.77 38.44 -10.01
N ILE A 300 -20.55 37.92 -8.79
CA ILE A 300 -21.00 38.44 -7.46
C ILE A 300 -20.12 37.71 -6.40
N VAL A 301 -19.10 38.33 -5.78
CA VAL A 301 -19.01 39.13 -4.52
C VAL A 301 -19.33 38.37 -3.20
N LEU A 302 -18.28 38.30 -2.35
CA LEU A 302 -18.21 37.83 -0.96
C LEU A 302 -18.86 38.81 0.05
N THR A 303 -19.51 38.29 1.10
CA THR A 303 -19.75 39.01 2.37
C THR A 303 -19.80 38.06 3.58
N ALA A 304 -19.26 38.52 4.71
CA ALA A 304 -19.01 37.79 5.96
C ALA A 304 -19.70 38.41 7.19
N PHE A 305 -19.70 37.65 8.32
CA PHE A 305 -19.91 37.99 9.76
C PHE A 305 -21.36 38.16 10.32
N PRO A 306 -21.61 38.11 11.67
CA PRO A 306 -20.77 37.79 12.86
C PRO A 306 -21.41 36.89 13.99
N GLN A 307 -20.60 36.61 15.04
CA GLN A 307 -20.89 35.94 16.33
C GLN A 307 -21.70 36.77 17.36
N ARG A 308 -22.32 36.09 18.35
CA ARG A 308 -22.69 36.65 19.68
C ARG A 308 -22.44 35.66 20.83
N ARG A 309 -21.98 36.22 21.97
CA ARG A 309 -21.78 35.64 23.31
C ARG A 309 -22.98 35.94 24.21
N ASP A 310 -23.22 35.12 25.24
CA ASP A 310 -23.85 35.54 26.50
C ASP A 310 -23.31 34.72 27.70
N THR A 311 -23.22 35.38 28.85
CA THR A 311 -22.56 34.96 30.11
C THR A 311 -23.56 35.12 31.27
N VAL A 312 -23.58 34.22 32.26
CA VAL A 312 -24.22 34.47 33.59
C VAL A 312 -23.40 33.82 34.73
N GLN A 313 -23.23 34.60 35.83
CA GLN A 313 -22.49 34.35 37.07
C GLN A 313 -23.29 33.54 38.12
N TYR A 314 -22.65 33.00 39.18
CA TYR A 314 -23.11 33.14 40.59
C TYR A 314 -22.03 32.76 41.65
N THR A 315 -22.18 33.36 42.83
CA THR A 315 -21.26 33.59 43.97
C THR A 315 -21.31 32.49 45.06
N ALA A 316 -20.25 32.38 45.88
CA ALA A 316 -20.05 31.40 46.97
C ALA A 316 -20.50 31.88 48.38
N MET A 317 -20.75 30.94 49.32
CA MET A 317 -20.55 31.09 50.78
C MET A 317 -20.57 29.73 51.54
N SER A 318 -19.97 29.74 52.74
CA SER A 318 -19.34 28.67 53.54
C SER A 318 -20.19 27.92 54.60
N SER A 319 -19.75 26.72 55.05
CA SER A 319 -19.45 26.33 56.47
C SER A 319 -19.62 24.80 56.77
N SER A 320 -18.81 24.28 57.70
CA SER A 320 -18.71 22.90 58.27
C SER A 320 -18.81 22.98 59.83
N PRO A 321 -18.66 21.93 60.72
CA PRO A 321 -18.32 20.49 60.59
C PRO A 321 -19.02 19.50 61.62
N ASN A 322 -18.47 18.26 61.77
CA ASN A 322 -18.64 17.15 62.78
C ASN A 322 -19.61 15.99 62.42
N SER A 323 -19.38 14.69 62.68
CA SER A 323 -18.36 13.86 63.38
C SER A 323 -18.51 12.35 63.01
N GLU A 324 -17.52 11.53 63.38
CA GLU A 324 -17.17 10.11 63.07
C GLU A 324 -18.21 8.98 63.32
N GLU A 325 -18.20 7.91 62.50
CA GLU A 325 -17.75 6.54 62.84
C GLU A 325 -18.00 5.51 61.70
N ALA A 326 -17.17 4.46 61.66
CA ALA A 326 -16.98 3.52 60.56
C ALA A 326 -17.89 2.26 60.60
N ILE A 327 -18.15 1.64 59.43
CA ILE A 327 -17.84 0.22 59.09
C ILE A 327 -18.53 -0.21 57.76
N GLN A 328 -17.66 -0.61 56.83
CA GLN A 328 -17.77 -1.53 55.68
C GLN A 328 -19.12 -2.22 55.37
N ARG A 329 -19.65 -2.00 54.16
CA ARG A 329 -19.74 -2.96 53.02
C ARG A 329 -20.81 -2.53 52.01
N ILE A 330 -20.38 -2.42 50.76
CA ILE A 330 -21.16 -2.62 49.52
C ILE A 330 -22.30 -1.61 49.28
N THR A 331 -22.05 -0.65 48.37
CA THR A 331 -23.10 0.08 47.64
C THR A 331 -22.49 0.59 46.30
N PRO A 332 -23.31 1.08 45.36
CA PRO A 332 -23.29 0.67 43.96
C PRO A 332 -22.73 1.80 43.08
N LEU A 333 -22.73 1.57 41.77
CA LEU A 333 -22.61 2.64 40.79
C LEU A 333 -23.70 3.70 41.04
N PHE A 334 -23.30 4.90 41.42
CA PHE A 334 -23.74 6.21 40.91
C PHE A 334 -23.37 7.28 41.93
N SER A 335 -22.33 8.06 41.63
CA SER A 335 -22.27 9.52 41.78
C SER A 335 -20.80 9.97 41.87
N PHE A 336 -20.22 10.33 40.72
CA PHE A 336 -19.15 11.32 40.67
C PHE A 336 -19.72 12.57 40.00
N MET A 337 -20.34 13.43 40.80
CA MET A 337 -20.48 14.85 40.48
C MET A 337 -19.17 15.55 40.79
N GLY A 338 -18.28 15.53 39.81
CA GLY A 338 -17.26 16.54 39.56
C GLY A 338 -17.17 16.67 38.04
N PRO A 339 -16.79 17.83 37.47
CA PRO A 339 -16.40 17.81 36.07
C PRO A 339 -15.22 16.85 35.98
N LEU A 340 -15.44 15.68 35.39
CA LEU A 340 -14.33 14.93 34.83
C LEU A 340 -13.64 15.92 33.91
N LEU A 341 -12.39 16.23 34.24
CA LEU A 341 -11.49 17.01 33.41
C LEU A 341 -11.67 16.50 31.99
N THR A 342 -12.38 17.25 31.16
CA THR A 342 -12.28 17.04 29.72
C THR A 342 -10.78 17.10 29.44
N PRO A 343 -10.19 16.05 28.85
CA PRO A 343 -8.95 16.26 28.13
C PRO A 343 -9.20 17.49 27.25
N PRO A 344 -8.25 18.42 27.11
CA PRO A 344 -8.46 19.54 26.21
C PRO A 344 -8.93 18.97 24.87
N HIS A 345 -9.88 19.65 24.22
CA HIS A 345 -10.27 19.30 22.85
C HIS A 345 -9.01 19.31 21.98
N THR A 346 -8.34 18.17 21.84
CA THR A 346 -7.41 17.96 20.74
C THR A 346 -8.30 17.68 19.54
N ASN A 347 -8.60 18.75 18.81
CA ASN A 347 -9.08 18.68 17.43
C ASN A 347 -7.99 18.10 16.49
N GLU A 348 -7.12 17.23 16.99
CA GLU A 348 -6.12 16.55 16.18
C GLU A 348 -6.74 15.27 15.67
N ARG A 349 -7.03 15.25 14.37
CA ARG A 349 -7.34 14.02 13.67
C ARG A 349 -6.22 13.02 13.98
N PRO A 350 -6.52 11.75 14.32
CA PRO A 350 -5.47 10.78 14.52
C PRO A 350 -4.65 10.67 13.23
N PHE A 351 -3.33 10.81 13.33
CA PHE A 351 -2.40 10.52 12.25
C PHE A 351 -2.60 9.05 11.84
N THR A 352 -3.08 8.82 10.61
CA THR A 352 -3.46 7.49 10.11
C THR A 352 -2.41 6.89 9.19
N GLN A 353 -1.56 7.71 8.57
CA GLN A 353 -0.46 7.26 7.73
C GLN A 353 0.79 6.99 8.53
N ALA A 354 1.08 7.77 9.59
CA ALA A 354 2.28 7.55 10.38
C ALA A 354 2.40 6.11 10.93
N PRO A 355 1.35 5.51 11.53
CA PRO A 355 1.39 4.10 11.93
C PRO A 355 1.55 3.11 10.76
N ARG A 356 1.09 3.47 9.55
CA ARG A 356 1.23 2.62 8.35
C ARG A 356 2.65 2.64 7.80
N VAL A 357 3.31 3.80 7.84
CA VAL A 357 4.74 3.93 7.49
C VAL A 357 5.57 3.07 8.45
N ILE A 358 5.31 3.16 9.76
CA ILE A 358 5.99 2.33 10.77
C ILE A 358 5.71 0.84 10.56
N ALA A 359 4.45 0.46 10.30
CA ALA A 359 4.10 -0.93 10.01
C ALA A 359 4.85 -1.46 8.77
N LEU A 360 4.95 -0.68 7.71
CA LEU A 360 5.74 -1.03 6.52
C LEU A 360 7.22 -1.26 6.88
N PHE A 361 7.83 -0.37 7.67
CA PHE A 361 9.22 -0.54 8.10
C PHE A 361 9.41 -1.81 8.93
N GLN A 362 8.46 -2.14 9.80
CA GLN A 362 8.47 -3.37 10.59
C GLN A 362 8.32 -4.63 9.71
N GLU A 363 7.43 -4.58 8.70
CA GLU A 363 7.25 -5.67 7.73
C GLU A 363 8.52 -5.91 6.90
N ILE A 364 9.18 -4.83 6.45
CA ILE A 364 10.46 -4.88 5.73
C ILE A 364 11.53 -5.49 6.64
N ARG A 365 11.65 -5.02 7.89
CA ARG A 365 12.60 -5.56 8.89
C ARG A 365 12.37 -7.05 9.16
N ALA A 366 11.11 -7.47 9.23
CA ALA A 366 10.74 -8.87 9.45
C ALA A 366 10.94 -9.78 8.22
N GLY A 367 11.30 -9.22 7.05
CA GLY A 367 11.40 -9.94 5.79
C GLY A 367 10.05 -10.49 5.31
N GLN A 368 8.95 -9.88 5.76
CA GLN A 368 7.57 -10.29 5.45
C GLN A 368 6.97 -9.51 4.27
N HIS A 369 7.72 -8.54 3.73
CA HIS A 369 7.35 -7.78 2.56
C HIS A 369 7.76 -8.53 1.28
N PHE A 370 6.84 -9.34 0.74
CA PHE A 370 7.10 -10.24 -0.40
C PHE A 370 6.89 -9.59 -1.78
N ASP A 371 6.27 -8.40 -1.83
CA ASP A 371 5.95 -7.70 -3.06
C ASP A 371 6.86 -6.48 -3.23
N CYS A 372 7.91 -6.59 -4.05
CA CYS A 372 8.90 -5.53 -4.26
C CYS A 372 8.33 -4.37 -5.12
N GLN A 373 7.26 -3.72 -4.68
CA GLN A 373 6.91 -2.38 -5.16
C GLN A 373 8.12 -1.50 -4.86
N PRO A 374 8.84 -1.02 -5.87
CA PRO A 374 10.11 -0.35 -5.62
C PRO A 374 9.89 1.04 -4.99
N TRP A 375 8.66 1.56 -4.99
CA TRP A 375 8.26 2.89 -4.53
C TRP A 375 6.90 2.74 -3.84
N ILE A 376 6.82 3.11 -2.56
CA ILE A 376 5.59 3.06 -1.76
C ILE A 376 5.29 4.46 -1.25
N GLU A 377 4.11 4.98 -1.58
CA GLU A 377 3.75 6.38 -1.36
C GLU A 377 2.72 6.54 -0.25
N PHE A 378 2.92 7.53 0.60
CA PHE A 378 2.03 7.94 1.67
C PHE A 378 1.78 9.44 1.57
N LEU A 379 0.50 9.84 1.54
CA LEU A 379 0.11 11.24 1.61
C LEU A 379 -0.09 11.63 3.07
N LEU A 380 0.86 12.34 3.65
CA LEU A 380 0.91 12.69 5.07
C LEU A 380 0.19 14.02 5.32
N VAL A 381 -0.67 14.12 6.33
CA VAL A 381 -1.21 15.44 6.71
C VAL A 381 -0.13 16.31 7.41
N PRO A 382 -0.25 17.64 7.47
CA PRO A 382 0.71 18.48 8.20
C PRO A 382 0.95 17.98 9.64
N GLY A 383 2.22 17.89 10.05
CA GLY A 383 2.66 17.33 11.34
C GLY A 383 2.71 15.80 11.41
N GLU A 384 2.21 15.07 10.41
CA GLU A 384 2.21 13.60 10.42
C GLU A 384 3.60 13.01 10.14
N VAL A 385 4.46 13.76 9.47
CA VAL A 385 5.86 13.36 9.27
C VAL A 385 6.66 13.42 10.57
N ASP A 386 6.40 14.42 11.41
CA ASP A 386 6.98 14.51 12.76
C ASP A 386 6.52 13.33 13.61
N GLU A 387 5.27 12.89 13.44
CA GLU A 387 4.77 11.69 14.10
C GLU A 387 5.46 10.41 13.61
N VAL A 388 5.77 10.27 12.31
CA VAL A 388 6.59 9.16 11.80
C VAL A 388 7.94 9.15 12.50
N GLN A 389 8.62 10.29 12.54
CA GLN A 389 9.93 10.40 13.18
C GLN A 389 9.84 10.10 14.69
N ARG A 390 8.85 10.68 15.38
CA ARG A 390 8.61 10.45 16.81
C ARG A 390 8.27 8.99 17.13
N LEU A 391 7.69 8.25 16.18
CA LEU A 391 7.42 6.80 16.35
C LEU A 391 8.68 5.97 16.08
N LEU A 392 9.52 6.36 15.13
CA LEU A 392 10.83 5.73 14.90
C LEU A 392 11.74 5.90 16.12
N GLU A 393 11.83 7.11 16.67
CA GLU A 393 12.66 7.41 17.85
C GLU A 393 12.23 6.62 19.11
N ARG A 394 11.02 6.04 19.14
CA ARG A 394 10.55 5.17 20.23
C ARG A 394 11.00 3.71 20.10
N ASP A 395 11.50 3.29 18.94
CA ASP A 395 11.97 1.94 18.64
C ASP A 395 13.38 2.06 18.04
N GLU A 396 14.40 2.19 18.92
CA GLU A 396 15.81 2.40 18.51
C GLU A 396 16.31 1.31 17.54
N ASP A 397 15.87 0.06 17.72
CA ASP A 397 16.20 -1.05 16.83
C ASP A 397 15.59 -0.85 15.43
N LEU A 398 14.36 -0.33 15.36
CA LEU A 398 13.71 -0.04 14.08
C LEU A 398 14.32 1.19 13.43
N LEU A 399 14.60 2.24 14.21
CA LEU A 399 15.29 3.44 13.72
C LEU A 399 16.64 3.06 13.10
N GLY A 400 17.49 2.32 13.82
CA GLY A 400 18.78 1.88 13.30
C GLY A 400 18.66 1.00 12.06
N PHE A 401 17.63 0.14 11.97
CA PHE A 401 17.35 -0.61 10.75
C PHE A 401 16.91 0.30 9.59
N VAL A 402 16.01 1.25 9.85
CA VAL A 402 15.49 2.18 8.84
C VAL A 402 16.62 3.02 8.27
N GLU A 403 17.44 3.63 9.13
CA GLU A 403 18.60 4.44 8.74
C GLU A 403 19.65 3.64 7.93
N ASP A 404 19.79 2.33 8.18
CA ASP A 404 20.79 1.48 7.51
C ASP A 404 20.26 0.71 6.29
N LYS A 405 18.93 0.50 6.18
CA LYS A 405 18.36 -0.47 5.23
C LYS A 405 17.19 0.04 4.41
N ILE A 406 16.56 1.15 4.79
CA ILE A 406 15.39 1.66 4.09
C ILE A 406 15.70 3.05 3.56
N ARG A 407 15.40 3.27 2.27
CA ARG A 407 15.48 4.60 1.67
C ARG A 407 14.13 5.27 1.67
N TYR A 408 14.05 6.54 2.02
CA TYR A 408 12.80 7.28 1.91
C TYR A 408 13.00 8.79 1.69
N ASP A 409 12.05 9.37 0.98
CA ASP A 409 12.02 10.80 0.65
C ASP A 409 10.76 11.43 1.22
N TYR A 410 10.81 12.73 1.49
CA TYR A 410 9.64 13.52 1.88
C TYR A 410 9.62 14.85 1.13
N ASP A 411 8.53 15.06 0.39
CA ASP A 411 8.19 16.31 -0.28
C ASP A 411 7.15 17.03 0.58
N LEU A 412 7.57 18.13 1.21
CA LEU A 412 6.73 18.92 2.11
C LEU A 412 5.58 19.60 1.37
N GLU A 413 5.84 20.19 0.19
CA GLU A 413 4.83 20.93 -0.57
C GLU A 413 3.67 20.03 -1.00
N ARG A 414 4.01 18.79 -1.37
CA ARG A 414 3.04 17.79 -1.82
C ARG A 414 2.57 16.87 -0.70
N HIS A 415 3.12 17.04 0.50
CA HIS A 415 2.79 16.18 1.63
C HIS A 415 3.01 14.70 1.33
N LEU A 416 4.06 14.38 0.57
CA LEU A 416 4.29 13.06 -0.02
C LEU A 416 5.53 12.41 0.60
N PHE A 417 5.32 11.31 1.31
CA PHE A 417 6.36 10.47 1.88
C PHE A 417 6.52 9.22 1.02
N VAL A 418 7.73 8.94 0.55
CA VAL A 418 8.00 7.87 -0.41
C VAL A 418 9.05 6.93 0.16
N VAL A 419 8.71 5.66 0.34
CA VAL A 419 9.66 4.60 0.69
C VAL A 419 10.15 3.95 -0.59
N ARG A 420 11.47 3.93 -0.81
CA ARG A 420 12.11 3.35 -1.99
C ARG A 420 12.80 2.02 -1.64
N MET A 421 12.54 1.01 -2.48
CA MET A 421 13.16 -0.32 -2.41
C MET A 421 14.00 -0.56 -3.67
N PRO A 422 15.31 -0.23 -3.64
CA PRO A 422 16.26 -0.55 -4.69
C PRO A 422 16.25 -2.04 -5.04
N THR A 423 16.37 -2.40 -6.31
CA THR A 423 16.57 -3.80 -6.68
C THR A 423 18.06 -4.18 -6.57
N PRO A 424 18.40 -5.48 -6.44
CA PRO A 424 19.79 -5.92 -6.44
C PRO A 424 20.57 -5.50 -7.70
N VAL A 425 19.92 -5.47 -8.87
CA VAL A 425 20.60 -5.05 -10.11
C VAL A 425 20.87 -3.55 -10.09
N HIS A 426 19.93 -2.75 -9.59
CA HIS A 426 20.09 -1.31 -9.41
C HIS A 426 21.25 -0.97 -8.49
N GLY A 427 21.32 -1.58 -7.30
CA GLY A 427 22.41 -1.35 -6.35
C GLY A 427 23.79 -1.74 -6.89
N LEU A 428 23.88 -2.84 -7.66
CA LEU A 428 25.14 -3.25 -8.29
C LEU A 428 25.53 -2.34 -9.46
N PHE A 429 24.56 -1.92 -10.27
CA PHE A 429 24.81 -1.05 -11.41
C PHE A 429 25.31 0.33 -10.96
N ILE A 430 24.64 0.96 -10.00
CA ILE A 430 25.07 2.27 -9.49
C ILE A 430 26.46 2.20 -8.88
N GLY A 431 26.79 1.12 -8.15
CA GLY A 431 28.15 0.90 -7.65
C GLY A 431 29.20 0.84 -8.77
N GLY A 432 28.87 0.24 -9.92
CA GLY A 432 29.76 0.24 -11.09
C GLY A 432 29.91 1.61 -11.75
N VAL A 433 28.86 2.43 -11.74
CA VAL A 433 28.92 3.83 -12.23
C VAL A 433 29.76 4.68 -11.26
N GLU A 434 29.55 4.52 -9.96
CA GLU A 434 30.32 5.22 -8.93
C GLU A 434 31.82 4.91 -9.03
N ASP A 435 32.16 3.64 -9.21
CA ASP A 435 33.54 3.18 -9.39
C ASP A 435 34.18 3.80 -10.65
N ALA A 436 33.42 3.98 -11.73
CA ALA A 436 33.92 4.61 -12.97
C ALA A 436 34.21 6.10 -12.76
N ILE A 437 33.30 6.84 -12.12
CA ILE A 437 33.48 8.26 -11.79
C ILE A 437 34.66 8.44 -10.82
N LEU A 438 34.72 7.63 -9.75
CA LEU A 438 35.79 7.69 -8.77
C LEU A 438 37.15 7.34 -9.38
N SER A 439 37.20 6.40 -10.30
CA SER A 439 38.41 6.07 -11.05
C SER A 439 38.93 7.28 -11.83
N ARG A 440 38.04 8.02 -12.51
CA ARG A 440 38.43 9.22 -13.24
C ARG A 440 38.83 10.37 -12.32
N LEU A 441 38.09 10.60 -11.24
CA LEU A 441 38.45 11.57 -10.20
C LEU A 441 39.82 11.28 -9.58
N LYS A 442 40.14 10.01 -9.29
CA LYS A 442 41.46 9.60 -8.78
C LYS A 442 42.58 10.00 -9.74
N SER A 443 42.42 9.78 -11.05
CA SER A 443 43.41 10.22 -12.03
C SER A 443 43.59 11.74 -12.04
N ILE A 444 42.52 12.52 -11.88
CA ILE A 444 42.62 14.00 -11.79
C ILE A 444 43.33 14.41 -10.49
N ARG A 445 43.03 13.76 -9.37
CA ARG A 445 43.65 14.03 -8.06
C ARG A 445 45.16 13.80 -8.01
N GLU A 446 45.66 12.87 -8.83
CA GLU A 446 47.09 12.56 -8.98
C GLU A 446 47.83 13.57 -9.88
N GLY A 447 47.10 14.46 -10.56
CA GLY A 447 47.66 15.52 -11.38
C GLY A 447 48.27 16.67 -10.58
N SER A 448 48.44 17.82 -11.23
CA SER A 448 48.93 19.05 -10.62
C SER A 448 48.09 20.25 -11.07
N GLY A 449 48.10 21.34 -10.30
CA GLY A 449 47.31 22.53 -10.58
C GLY A 449 45.97 22.56 -9.83
N ASN A 450 45.09 23.50 -10.24
CA ASN A 450 43.86 23.77 -9.52
C ASN A 450 42.85 22.62 -9.66
N THR A 451 42.81 21.96 -10.83
CA THR A 451 41.96 20.79 -11.07
C THR A 451 42.25 19.64 -10.09
N ALA A 452 43.54 19.34 -9.84
CA ALA A 452 43.94 18.30 -8.90
C ALA A 452 43.55 18.67 -7.46
N THR A 453 43.83 19.90 -7.02
CA THR A 453 43.49 20.37 -5.65
C THR A 453 41.98 20.41 -5.42
N PHE A 454 41.21 20.85 -6.40
CA PHE A 454 39.75 20.84 -6.34
C PHE A 454 39.21 19.40 -6.28
N ALA A 455 39.67 18.52 -7.18
CA ALA A 455 39.24 17.12 -7.22
C ALA A 455 39.56 16.35 -5.93
N GLN A 456 40.60 16.74 -5.19
CA GLN A 456 40.95 16.15 -3.89
C GLN A 456 39.88 16.41 -2.82
N LYS A 457 39.17 17.54 -2.92
CA LYS A 457 38.07 17.91 -2.02
C LYS A 457 36.70 17.41 -2.49
N VAL A 458 36.60 16.83 -3.69
CA VAL A 458 35.37 16.21 -4.17
C VAL A 458 35.26 14.82 -3.56
N GLN A 459 34.19 14.55 -2.81
CA GLN A 459 33.95 13.26 -2.16
C GLN A 459 32.61 12.65 -2.57
N PRO A 460 32.50 11.31 -2.66
CA PRO A 460 31.22 10.65 -2.81
C PRO A 460 30.44 10.71 -1.49
N LEU A 461 29.26 11.32 -1.52
CA LEU A 461 28.28 11.25 -0.42
C LEU A 461 27.32 10.07 -0.56
N ARG A 462 27.31 9.40 -1.72
CA ARG A 462 26.45 8.23 -1.99
C ARG A 462 24.98 8.55 -1.71
N SER A 463 24.28 7.69 -0.98
CA SER A 463 22.86 7.85 -0.61
C SER A 463 22.62 8.65 0.68
N THR A 464 23.49 9.62 0.98
CA THR A 464 23.29 10.50 2.14
C THR A 464 22.10 11.42 1.91
N GLN A 465 21.21 11.54 2.90
CA GLN A 465 20.03 12.41 2.87
C GLN A 465 20.41 13.88 2.62
N ILE A 466 19.68 14.54 1.72
CA ILE A 466 19.82 15.96 1.40
C ILE A 466 18.55 16.69 1.82
N CYS A 467 18.71 17.78 2.58
CA CYS A 467 17.61 18.54 3.17
C CYS A 467 17.45 19.93 2.53
N PHE A 468 16.21 20.29 2.17
CA PHE A 468 15.82 21.51 1.47
C PHE A 468 14.87 22.36 2.34
N PRO A 469 15.37 23.41 3.01
CA PRO A 469 14.55 24.26 3.86
C PRO A 469 13.61 25.12 3.01
N THR A 470 12.36 25.29 3.44
CA THR A 470 11.40 26.16 2.75
C THR A 470 11.63 27.64 3.05
N GLU A 471 11.36 28.51 2.07
CA GLU A 471 11.50 29.96 2.19
C GLU A 471 10.59 30.57 3.27
N SER A 472 9.48 29.91 3.61
CA SER A 472 8.44 30.40 4.50
C SER A 472 8.80 30.32 5.99
N ASN A 473 9.65 29.36 6.42
CA ASN A 473 10.03 29.21 7.82
C ASN A 473 11.29 28.30 7.98
N PRO A 474 12.50 28.83 8.22
CA PRO A 474 13.75 28.06 8.19
C PRO A 474 13.91 26.97 9.26
N SER A 475 13.03 26.90 10.26
CA SER A 475 13.27 26.14 11.49
C SER A 475 12.30 25.00 11.80
N THR A 476 11.31 24.70 10.95
CA THR A 476 10.31 23.66 11.31
C THR A 476 9.92 22.69 10.21
N GLU A 477 9.99 23.04 8.93
CA GLU A 477 9.50 22.13 7.87
C GLU A 477 10.47 22.10 6.68
N ILE A 478 10.99 20.90 6.38
CA ILE A 478 12.09 20.67 5.44
C ILE A 478 11.70 19.49 4.53
N SER A 479 11.84 19.65 3.20
CA SER A 479 11.81 18.50 2.28
C SER A 479 13.15 17.78 2.34
N TRP A 480 13.16 16.46 2.13
CA TRP A 480 14.42 15.72 1.99
C TRP A 480 14.33 14.60 0.98
N HIS A 481 15.49 14.32 0.38
CA HIS A 481 15.64 13.29 -0.62
C HIS A 481 16.96 12.52 -0.41
N GLU A 482 16.94 11.21 -0.65
CA GLU A 482 18.12 10.35 -0.54
C GLU A 482 18.59 9.92 -1.95
N PRO A 483 19.54 10.59 -2.58
CA PRO A 483 19.93 10.24 -3.94
C PRO A 483 20.46 8.80 -4.07
N ASP A 484 20.38 8.18 -5.25
CA ASP A 484 21.03 6.87 -5.44
C ASP A 484 22.55 6.96 -5.34
N ALA A 485 23.14 8.03 -5.89
CA ALA A 485 24.50 8.46 -5.63
C ALA A 485 24.62 9.98 -5.71
N SER A 486 25.56 10.55 -4.96
CA SER A 486 25.84 11.98 -4.99
C SER A 486 27.31 12.28 -4.69
N TYR A 487 27.78 13.42 -5.18
CA TYR A 487 29.15 13.89 -5.00
C TYR A 487 29.15 15.35 -4.56
N ALA A 488 29.87 15.64 -3.48
CA ALA A 488 29.99 16.98 -2.94
C ALA A 488 31.45 17.39 -2.81
N HIS A 489 31.70 18.68 -3.06
CA HIS A 489 32.93 19.32 -2.64
C HIS A 489 32.86 19.60 -1.13
N GLU A 490 33.94 19.34 -0.38
CA GLU A 490 33.99 19.48 1.09
C GLU A 490 33.58 20.88 1.58
N ASP A 491 33.85 21.91 0.78
CA ASP A 491 33.50 23.31 1.09
C ASP A 491 32.06 23.70 0.68
N ALA A 492 31.26 22.79 0.11
CA ALA A 492 29.91 23.05 -0.40
C ALA A 492 28.82 22.55 0.56
N LYS A 493 27.71 23.29 0.68
CA LYS A 493 26.53 22.87 1.47
C LYS A 493 25.77 21.73 0.81
N TYR A 494 25.61 21.77 -0.51
CA TYR A 494 24.89 20.80 -1.32
C TYR A 494 25.86 20.04 -2.23
N PRO A 495 25.54 18.79 -2.61
CA PRO A 495 26.30 18.09 -3.65
C PRO A 495 26.22 18.84 -4.97
N GLY A 496 27.27 18.75 -5.79
CA GLY A 496 27.26 19.30 -7.14
C GLY A 496 26.62 18.37 -8.15
N VAL A 497 26.85 17.05 -8.02
CA VAL A 497 26.34 16.03 -8.93
C VAL A 497 25.46 15.03 -8.16
N ILE A 498 24.29 14.74 -8.73
CA ILE A 498 23.35 13.72 -8.26
C ILE A 498 23.09 12.71 -9.37
N ILE A 499 22.99 11.43 -9.01
CA ILE A 499 22.65 10.34 -9.92
C ILE A 499 21.46 9.58 -9.36
N GLU A 500 20.46 9.36 -10.20
CA GLU A 500 19.24 8.58 -9.94
C GLU A 500 19.12 7.47 -10.98
N VAL A 501 18.74 6.27 -10.55
CA VAL A 501 18.50 5.14 -11.45
C VAL A 501 17.03 4.74 -11.39
N SER A 502 16.38 4.81 -12.54
CA SER A 502 14.96 4.52 -12.67
C SER A 502 14.68 3.28 -13.52
N TYR A 503 13.42 2.87 -13.50
CA TYR A 503 12.89 1.73 -14.23
C TYR A 503 11.78 2.22 -15.16
N SER A 504 11.42 1.44 -16.18
CA SER A 504 10.38 1.81 -17.17
C SER A 504 9.03 2.32 -16.62
N GLN A 505 8.64 1.95 -15.38
CA GLN A 505 7.45 2.45 -14.68
C GLN A 505 7.64 3.83 -14.00
N LYS A 506 8.90 4.24 -13.77
CA LYS A 506 9.34 5.37 -12.93
C LYS A 506 9.84 6.59 -13.71
N ARG A 507 10.07 6.48 -15.03
CA ARG A 507 10.62 7.56 -15.87
C ARG A 507 9.87 8.89 -15.74
N LYS A 508 8.54 8.85 -15.55
CA LYS A 508 7.70 10.06 -15.42
C LYS A 508 7.96 10.91 -14.17
N ARG A 509 8.70 10.39 -13.18
CA ARG A 509 9.00 11.11 -11.93
C ARG A 509 10.41 11.68 -11.87
N LEU A 510 11.34 11.19 -12.69
CA LEU A 510 12.72 11.70 -12.71
C LEU A 510 12.78 13.19 -13.06
N ASP A 511 11.93 13.64 -13.99
CA ASP A 511 11.86 15.05 -14.37
C ASP A 511 11.57 15.96 -13.16
N ARG A 512 10.61 15.55 -12.32
CA ARG A 512 10.25 16.31 -11.12
C ARG A 512 11.32 16.24 -10.06
N LEU A 513 11.87 15.05 -9.81
CA LEU A 513 12.92 14.90 -8.82
C LEU A 513 14.17 15.71 -9.20
N ALA A 514 14.48 15.82 -10.49
CA ALA A 514 15.54 16.70 -10.99
C ALA A 514 15.22 18.19 -10.78
N GLU A 515 13.96 18.60 -10.99
CA GLU A 515 13.47 19.94 -10.63
C GLU A 515 13.66 20.22 -9.14
N ASP A 516 13.18 19.34 -8.27
CA ASP A 516 13.27 19.47 -6.82
C ASP A 516 14.75 19.65 -6.39
N TYR A 517 15.67 18.79 -6.87
CA TYR A 517 17.11 18.92 -6.57
C TYR A 517 17.75 20.23 -7.07
N LEU A 518 17.45 20.64 -8.31
CA LEU A 518 18.11 21.77 -8.94
C LEU A 518 17.54 23.11 -8.45
N LEU A 519 16.23 23.21 -8.26
CA LEU A 519 15.55 24.44 -7.86
C LEU A 519 15.64 24.65 -6.35
N ASP A 520 15.39 23.63 -5.53
CA ASP A 520 15.37 23.78 -4.07
C ASP A 520 16.78 23.97 -3.48
N SER A 521 17.82 23.55 -4.23
CA SER A 521 19.22 23.86 -3.92
C SER A 521 19.65 25.25 -4.39
N ASN A 522 18.76 26.03 -5.01
CA ASN A 522 19.08 27.29 -5.69
C ASN A 522 20.20 27.13 -6.73
N ALA A 523 20.15 26.07 -7.54
CA ALA A 523 21.20 25.68 -8.47
C ALA A 523 22.59 25.50 -7.83
N SER A 524 22.66 25.13 -6.54
CA SER A 524 23.91 24.65 -5.93
C SER A 524 24.27 23.27 -6.47
N VAL A 525 23.27 22.40 -6.65
CA VAL A 525 23.38 21.20 -7.49
C VAL A 525 23.56 21.68 -8.94
N GLN A 526 24.61 21.23 -9.61
CA GLN A 526 24.94 21.63 -10.99
C GLN A 526 24.41 20.65 -12.04
N ALA A 527 24.32 19.37 -11.70
CA ALA A 527 23.88 18.32 -12.61
C ALA A 527 23.09 17.22 -11.88
N VAL A 528 21.95 16.85 -12.45
CA VAL A 528 21.22 15.63 -12.06
C VAL A 528 21.30 14.67 -13.24
N VAL A 529 21.69 13.42 -12.99
CA VAL A 529 21.84 12.37 -13.99
C VAL A 529 20.80 11.29 -13.72
N GLY A 530 19.98 10.99 -14.72
CA GLY A 530 18.96 9.95 -14.65
C GLY A 530 19.35 8.79 -15.56
N LEU A 531 19.51 7.60 -14.98
CA LEU A 531 19.78 6.37 -15.71
C LEU A 531 18.52 5.51 -15.70
N ASP A 532 17.78 5.47 -16.81
CA ASP A 532 16.58 4.64 -16.95
C ASP A 532 16.95 3.27 -17.52
N ILE A 533 16.55 2.22 -16.81
CA ILE A 533 16.81 0.83 -17.20
C ILE A 533 15.47 0.11 -17.40
N GLU A 534 15.22 -0.38 -18.60
CA GLU A 534 13.98 -1.11 -18.89
C GLU A 534 14.04 -2.56 -18.36
N TYR A 535 13.56 -2.79 -17.13
CA TYR A 535 13.21 -4.14 -16.67
C TYR A 535 11.72 -4.43 -16.88
N GLY A 536 11.39 -5.66 -17.28
CA GLY A 536 10.02 -6.18 -17.25
C GLY A 536 9.22 -6.10 -18.55
N LYS A 537 9.68 -5.38 -19.58
CA LYS A 537 9.18 -5.59 -20.96
C LYS A 537 9.85 -6.85 -21.50
N LYS A 538 9.08 -7.89 -21.85
CA LYS A 538 9.62 -9.16 -22.38
C LYS A 538 10.58 -8.88 -23.54
N GLY A 539 11.88 -9.08 -23.29
CA GLY A 539 12.93 -9.05 -24.31
C GLY A 539 13.64 -7.71 -24.55
N SER A 540 13.36 -6.64 -23.80
CA SER A 540 14.13 -5.38 -23.90
C SER A 540 15.27 -5.35 -22.88
N CYS A 541 16.49 -5.05 -23.35
CA CYS A 541 17.66 -4.71 -22.53
C CYS A 541 18.01 -3.21 -22.60
N LYS A 542 17.09 -2.38 -23.10
CA LYS A 542 17.33 -0.97 -23.39
C LYS A 542 17.60 -0.18 -22.11
N ALA A 543 18.56 0.73 -22.19
CA ALA A 543 18.83 1.71 -21.13
C ALA A 543 19.17 3.08 -21.73
N THR A 544 18.66 4.12 -21.07
CA THR A 544 18.82 5.51 -21.50
C THR A 544 19.37 6.38 -20.39
N LEU A 545 20.06 7.45 -20.75
CA LEU A 545 20.53 8.46 -19.82
C LEU A 545 19.94 9.84 -20.15
N THR A 546 19.65 10.60 -19.12
CA THR A 546 19.15 11.97 -19.21
C THR A 546 19.96 12.83 -18.23
N VAL A 547 20.33 14.04 -18.63
CA VAL A 547 21.09 14.98 -17.79
C VAL A 547 20.32 16.28 -17.70
N TRP A 548 19.96 16.69 -16.48
CA TRP A 548 19.28 17.95 -16.20
C TRP A 548 20.24 18.97 -15.60
N ARG A 549 20.09 20.23 -16.01
CA ARG A 549 20.84 21.38 -15.50
C ARG A 549 19.94 22.60 -15.34
N ALA A 550 20.26 23.44 -14.37
CA ALA A 550 19.54 24.70 -14.15
C ALA A 550 20.14 25.83 -15.01
N GLN A 551 19.27 26.56 -15.72
CA GLN A 551 19.64 27.69 -16.56
C GLN A 551 18.77 28.91 -16.25
N VAL A 552 19.36 30.10 -16.36
CA VAL A 552 18.64 31.37 -16.16
C VAL A 552 18.10 31.85 -17.51
N PHE A 553 16.78 32.01 -17.59
CA PHE A 553 16.07 32.52 -18.73
C PHE A 553 15.74 33.99 -18.52
N HIS A 554 16.27 34.84 -19.41
CA HIS A 554 16.00 36.27 -19.39
C HIS A 554 14.66 36.55 -20.10
N ALA A 555 13.58 36.70 -19.35
CA ALA A 555 12.26 37.04 -19.87
C ALA A 555 11.94 38.52 -19.64
N SER A 556 10.98 39.06 -20.41
CA SER A 556 10.52 40.46 -20.26
C SER A 556 9.90 40.76 -18.89
N THR A 557 9.50 39.72 -18.15
CA THR A 557 8.91 39.79 -16.81
C THR A 557 9.93 39.62 -15.68
N GLY A 558 11.20 39.36 -15.99
CA GLY A 558 12.27 39.07 -15.04
C GLY A 558 13.11 37.86 -15.45
N ASP A 559 14.23 37.67 -14.77
CA ASP A 559 15.08 36.47 -14.92
C ASP A 559 14.44 35.30 -14.18
N GLU A 560 14.38 34.14 -14.83
CA GLU A 560 13.74 32.94 -14.28
C GLU A 560 14.71 31.75 -14.33
N LEU A 561 14.94 31.10 -13.19
CA LEU A 561 15.72 29.85 -13.16
C LEU A 561 14.81 28.70 -13.59
N ARG A 562 15.19 27.96 -14.63
CA ARG A 562 14.46 26.79 -15.12
C ARG A 562 15.39 25.59 -15.26
N VAL A 563 14.82 24.41 -15.13
CA VAL A 563 15.53 23.16 -15.40
C VAL A 563 15.36 22.78 -16.85
N GLU A 564 16.46 22.44 -17.51
CA GLU A 564 16.48 21.91 -18.86
C GLU A 564 17.18 20.55 -18.91
N LYS A 565 16.74 19.71 -19.84
CA LYS A 565 17.44 18.48 -20.22
C LYS A 565 18.51 18.83 -21.23
N GLU A 566 19.77 18.84 -20.79
CA GLU A 566 20.92 18.98 -21.68
C GLU A 566 21.07 17.73 -22.57
N VAL A 567 20.84 16.56 -21.97
CA VAL A 567 20.75 15.28 -22.67
C VAL A 567 19.39 14.68 -22.35
N GLU A 568 18.60 14.32 -23.37
CA GLU A 568 17.27 13.73 -23.18
C GLU A 568 17.21 12.31 -23.73
N ASP A 569 17.04 11.34 -22.82
CA ASP A 569 16.76 9.94 -23.12
C ASP A 569 17.72 9.30 -24.13
N GLU A 570 19.00 9.67 -24.04
CA GLU A 570 20.04 9.18 -24.92
C GLU A 570 20.26 7.70 -24.64
N VAL A 571 20.06 6.88 -25.68
CA VAL A 571 20.17 5.43 -25.57
C VAL A 571 21.63 5.05 -25.50
N PHE A 572 22.11 4.58 -24.35
CA PHE A 572 23.47 4.05 -24.21
C PHE A 572 23.54 2.53 -24.37
N ARG A 573 22.39 1.84 -24.22
CA ARG A 573 22.24 0.40 -24.45
C ARG A 573 20.99 0.11 -25.28
N ASP A 574 21.14 -0.63 -26.38
CA ASP A 574 20.03 -0.99 -27.26
C ASP A 574 19.16 -2.14 -26.69
N ASP A 575 18.06 -2.46 -27.39
CA ASP A 575 17.14 -3.54 -26.98
C ASP A 575 17.81 -4.92 -26.97
N LEU A 576 18.91 -5.11 -27.73
CA LEU A 576 19.69 -6.35 -27.81
C LEU A 576 20.76 -6.43 -26.71
N GLY A 577 20.91 -5.37 -25.92
CA GLY A 577 21.87 -5.26 -24.83
C GLY A 577 23.25 -4.75 -25.23
N ASN A 578 23.45 -4.29 -26.47
CA ASN A 578 24.73 -3.75 -26.95
C ASN A 578 24.86 -2.25 -26.64
N ALA A 579 26.09 -1.80 -26.46
CA ALA A 579 26.39 -0.37 -26.41
C ALA A 579 26.11 0.30 -27.76
N THR A 580 25.53 1.50 -27.71
CA THR A 580 25.29 2.34 -28.88
C THR A 580 26.49 3.24 -29.19
N ASP A 581 26.39 4.03 -30.27
CA ASP A 581 27.37 5.07 -30.63
C ASP A 581 27.27 6.34 -29.77
N SER A 582 26.41 6.33 -28.72
CA SER A 582 26.31 7.40 -27.73
C SER A 582 27.66 7.65 -27.06
N LEU A 583 27.98 8.92 -26.79
CA LEU A 583 29.17 9.29 -26.03
C LEU A 583 29.09 8.80 -24.58
N GLY A 584 27.90 8.52 -24.05
CA GLY A 584 27.69 8.10 -22.67
C GLY A 584 27.62 9.31 -21.73
N LEU A 585 27.96 9.10 -20.46
CA LEU A 585 27.85 10.13 -19.43
C LEU A 585 29.04 11.09 -19.51
N GLN A 586 28.77 12.36 -19.77
CA GLN A 586 29.74 13.45 -19.76
C GLN A 586 29.44 14.40 -18.62
N LEU A 587 30.37 14.48 -17.67
CA LEU A 587 30.36 15.45 -16.58
C LEU A 587 31.64 16.27 -16.65
N HIS A 588 31.61 17.45 -16.07
CA HIS A 588 32.79 18.30 -15.93
C HIS A 588 33.18 18.42 -14.46
N LEU A 589 34.46 18.63 -14.18
CA LEU A 589 34.94 18.82 -12.81
C LEU A 589 34.23 20.00 -12.13
N ARG A 590 33.91 21.05 -12.89
CA ARG A 590 33.10 22.17 -12.39
C ARG A 590 31.71 21.77 -11.89
N ASP A 591 31.14 20.65 -12.32
CA ASP A 591 29.81 20.21 -11.91
C ASP A 591 29.78 19.77 -10.43
N PHE A 592 30.94 19.50 -9.83
CA PHE A 592 31.03 18.92 -8.48
C PHE A 592 30.96 19.95 -7.34
N ALA A 593 30.76 21.25 -7.64
CA ALA A 593 30.51 22.29 -6.65
C ALA A 593 29.65 23.44 -7.21
N CYS A 594 29.13 24.30 -6.33
CA CYS A 594 28.41 25.50 -6.76
C CYS A 594 29.31 26.50 -7.50
N LYS A 595 28.70 27.36 -8.33
CA LYS A 595 29.41 28.29 -9.22
C LYS A 595 30.40 29.20 -8.48
N GLU A 596 30.09 29.63 -7.26
CA GLU A 596 30.96 30.48 -6.44
C GLU A 596 32.25 29.75 -6.06
N LEU A 597 32.15 28.48 -5.67
CA LEU A 597 33.32 27.65 -5.32
C LEU A 597 34.15 27.31 -6.54
N VAL A 598 33.51 26.98 -7.66
CA VAL A 598 34.19 26.75 -8.94
C VAL A 598 34.98 28.00 -9.35
N GLN A 599 34.37 29.18 -9.30
CA GLN A 599 35.03 30.43 -9.65
C GLN A 599 36.21 30.75 -8.71
N ALA A 600 36.08 30.43 -7.43
CA ALA A 600 37.10 30.71 -6.42
C ALA A 600 38.29 29.72 -6.46
N GLN A 601 38.05 28.45 -6.75
CA GLN A 601 39.07 27.39 -6.65
C GLN A 601 39.54 26.86 -8.01
N LEU A 602 38.66 26.78 -9.00
CA LEU A 602 38.95 26.23 -10.35
C LEU A 602 39.20 27.34 -11.38
N GLY A 603 38.56 28.50 -11.23
CA GLY A 603 38.65 29.60 -12.17
C GLY A 603 38.12 29.23 -13.55
N SER A 604 38.99 29.25 -14.57
CA SER A 604 38.65 28.82 -15.94
C SER A 604 39.16 27.41 -16.28
N GLU A 605 39.91 26.77 -15.38
CA GLU A 605 40.35 25.39 -15.58
C GLU A 605 39.17 24.43 -15.43
N ASP A 606 39.20 23.31 -16.15
CA ASP A 606 38.16 22.30 -16.08
C ASP A 606 38.64 21.01 -16.74
N GLU A 607 38.11 19.88 -16.30
CA GLU A 607 38.39 18.58 -16.89
C GLU A 607 37.13 17.76 -17.08
N GLU A 608 37.05 17.07 -18.22
CA GLU A 608 35.95 16.17 -18.52
C GLU A 608 36.11 14.83 -17.76
N ILE A 609 35.01 14.45 -17.12
CA ILE A 609 34.77 13.16 -16.50
C ILE A 609 33.80 12.39 -17.40
N HIS A 610 34.39 11.59 -18.29
CA HIS A 610 33.68 10.84 -19.31
C HIS A 610 33.55 9.35 -18.95
N ILE A 611 32.33 8.82 -19.01
CA ILE A 611 32.02 7.40 -18.88
C ILE A 611 31.29 6.96 -20.15
N SER A 612 32.00 6.25 -21.01
CA SER A 612 31.48 5.81 -22.30
C SER A 612 30.26 4.89 -22.17
N SER A 613 29.42 4.87 -23.21
CA SER A 613 28.30 3.91 -23.32
C SER A 613 28.76 2.45 -23.16
N GLN A 614 29.97 2.13 -23.60
CA GLN A 614 30.56 0.81 -23.41
C GLN A 614 30.85 0.50 -21.94
N GLN A 615 31.31 1.47 -21.16
CA GLN A 615 31.53 1.30 -19.72
C GLN A 615 30.20 1.16 -18.98
N LEU A 616 29.22 2.00 -19.29
CA LEU A 616 27.88 1.92 -18.70
C LEU A 616 27.21 0.56 -18.99
N CYS A 617 27.25 0.09 -20.25
CA CYS A 617 26.73 -1.23 -20.62
C CYS A 617 27.44 -2.36 -19.87
N LYS A 618 28.77 -2.33 -19.80
CA LYS A 618 29.54 -3.36 -19.06
C LYS A 618 29.17 -3.41 -17.59
N SER A 619 29.00 -2.25 -16.94
CA SER A 619 28.56 -2.17 -15.55
C SER A 619 27.16 -2.78 -15.37
N LEU A 620 26.23 -2.47 -16.28
CA LEU A 620 24.87 -3.00 -16.25
C LEU A 620 24.82 -4.52 -16.50
N GLU A 621 25.54 -5.01 -17.52
CA GLU A 621 25.66 -6.43 -17.80
C GLU A 621 26.28 -7.22 -16.64
N ALA A 622 27.30 -6.64 -15.97
CA ALA A 622 27.92 -7.25 -14.81
C ALA A 622 26.94 -7.38 -13.64
N ALA A 623 26.12 -6.34 -13.40
CA ALA A 623 25.08 -6.35 -12.39
C ALA A 623 24.01 -7.42 -12.70
N GLU A 624 23.49 -7.46 -13.93
CA GLU A 624 22.49 -8.44 -14.37
C GLU A 624 23.02 -9.88 -14.24
N ARG A 625 24.24 -10.13 -14.73
CA ARG A 625 24.90 -11.44 -14.67
C ARG A 625 25.09 -11.90 -13.23
N ARG A 626 25.48 -10.99 -12.33
CA ARG A 626 25.67 -11.29 -10.92
C ARG A 626 24.36 -11.73 -10.26
N VAL A 627 23.27 -11.02 -10.53
CA VAL A 627 21.94 -11.37 -10.00
C VAL A 627 21.45 -12.69 -10.58
N GLN A 628 21.64 -12.93 -11.89
CA GLN A 628 21.29 -14.21 -12.52
C GLN A 628 22.06 -15.39 -11.91
N GLN A 629 23.37 -15.24 -11.67
CA GLN A 629 24.20 -16.29 -11.04
C GLN A 629 23.77 -16.59 -9.59
N LEU A 630 23.34 -15.58 -8.84
CA LEU A 630 22.79 -15.74 -7.49
C LEU A 630 21.48 -16.52 -7.52
N GLN A 631 20.60 -16.22 -8.48
CA GLN A 631 19.31 -16.90 -8.65
C GLN A 631 19.47 -18.34 -9.15
N SER A 632 20.45 -18.61 -10.02
CA SER A 632 20.69 -19.95 -10.58
C SER A 632 21.49 -20.87 -9.67
N GLY A 633 21.99 -20.38 -8.53
CA GLY A 633 22.83 -21.15 -7.60
C GLY A 633 24.19 -21.57 -8.19
N SER A 634 24.65 -20.91 -9.25
CA SER A 634 25.88 -21.29 -9.98
C SER A 634 27.17 -20.84 -9.30
N LEU A 635 27.08 -20.13 -8.18
CA LEU A 635 28.24 -19.61 -7.45
C LEU A 635 28.78 -20.65 -6.48
N ILE A 636 30.11 -20.71 -6.37
CA ILE A 636 30.79 -21.62 -5.45
C ILE A 636 30.41 -21.26 -4.02
N GLN A 637 29.73 -22.19 -3.34
CA GLN A 637 29.43 -22.10 -1.92
C GLN A 637 30.37 -23.03 -1.16
N THR A 638 30.96 -22.54 -0.06
CA THR A 638 31.68 -23.40 0.87
C THR A 638 30.70 -24.34 1.55
N PHE A 639 30.80 -25.63 1.23
CA PHE A 639 30.07 -26.67 1.94
C PHE A 639 30.84 -27.04 3.20
N LEU A 640 30.14 -27.03 4.34
CA LEU A 640 30.71 -27.60 5.56
C LEU A 640 30.81 -29.11 5.40
N SER A 641 31.94 -29.68 5.83
CA SER A 641 32.07 -31.13 5.94
C SER A 641 30.90 -31.70 6.77
N PRO A 642 30.36 -32.88 6.42
CA PRO A 642 29.17 -33.44 7.08
C PRO A 642 29.27 -33.57 8.61
N ASN A 643 30.51 -33.65 9.12
CA ASN A 643 30.81 -33.80 10.54
C ASN A 643 30.80 -32.47 11.33
N ILE A 644 30.67 -31.33 10.65
CA ILE A 644 30.68 -30.01 11.25
C ILE A 644 29.24 -29.54 11.44
N LYS A 645 28.75 -29.58 12.69
CA LYS A 645 27.46 -29.00 13.05
C LYS A 645 27.63 -27.48 13.19
N LYS A 646 26.80 -26.72 12.47
CA LYS A 646 26.65 -25.28 12.75
C LYS A 646 26.05 -25.13 14.15
N ARG A 647 26.71 -24.37 15.03
CA ARG A 647 26.08 -23.97 16.30
C ARG A 647 24.78 -23.24 15.97
N ARG A 648 23.69 -23.55 16.65
CA ARG A 648 22.54 -22.63 16.65
C ARG A 648 23.05 -21.33 17.27
N ARG A 649 22.74 -20.19 16.65
CA ARG A 649 22.95 -18.90 17.31
C ARG A 649 22.08 -18.96 18.57
N SER A 650 22.71 -18.84 19.74
CA SER A 650 21.98 -18.52 20.95
C SER A 650 21.29 -17.19 20.70
N GLU A 651 20.02 -17.10 21.10
CA GLU A 651 19.31 -15.82 21.19
C GLU A 651 20.24 -14.86 21.94
N THR A 652 20.48 -13.67 21.39
CA THR A 652 21.18 -12.63 22.15
C THR A 652 20.35 -12.47 23.43
N PRO A 653 20.92 -12.67 24.62
CA PRO A 653 20.18 -12.44 25.86
C PRO A 653 19.57 -11.04 25.79
N PRO A 654 18.37 -10.81 26.35
CA PRO A 654 17.91 -9.45 26.62
C PRO A 654 19.05 -8.69 27.30
N GLU A 655 19.26 -7.42 26.96
CA GLU A 655 20.18 -6.59 27.75
C GLU A 655 19.69 -6.61 29.20
N GLU A 656 20.39 -7.38 30.04
CA GLU A 656 20.15 -7.39 31.47
C GLU A 656 20.86 -6.16 32.03
N ILE A 657 20.07 -5.18 32.47
CA ILE A 657 20.53 -4.04 33.27
C ILE A 657 21.32 -4.61 34.45
N GLY A 658 22.64 -4.46 34.40
CA GLY A 658 23.50 -4.86 35.50
C GLY A 658 23.27 -3.93 36.69
N PRO A 659 23.69 -4.33 37.91
CA PRO A 659 23.65 -3.43 39.06
C PRO A 659 24.45 -2.12 38.85
N GLU A 660 25.43 -2.13 37.93
CA GLU A 660 26.15 -0.92 37.49
C GLU A 660 25.25 0.01 36.65
N ASP A 661 24.44 -0.54 35.74
CA ASP A 661 23.47 0.20 34.93
C ASP A 661 22.34 0.77 35.81
N GLU A 662 21.85 -0.01 36.78
CA GLU A 662 20.85 0.43 37.76
C GLU A 662 21.39 1.61 38.61
N THR A 663 22.68 1.61 38.92
CA THR A 663 23.34 2.72 39.62
C THR A 663 23.42 3.95 38.72
N GLN A 664 23.72 3.76 37.43
CA GLN A 664 23.77 4.84 36.43
C GLN A 664 22.39 5.45 36.17
N TYR A 665 21.34 4.63 36.04
CA TYR A 665 19.96 5.10 35.89
C TYR A 665 19.48 5.83 37.14
N ASN A 666 19.76 5.31 38.35
CA ASN A 666 19.46 6.02 39.59
C ASN A 666 20.19 7.36 39.69
N GLN A 667 21.45 7.43 39.25
CA GLN A 667 22.21 8.67 39.20
C GLN A 667 21.60 9.67 38.20
N GLN A 668 21.14 9.18 37.05
CA GLN A 668 20.47 10.00 36.02
C GLN A 668 19.11 10.49 36.49
N GLU A 669 18.28 9.65 37.10
CA GLU A 669 17.01 10.04 37.71
C GLU A 669 17.20 11.05 38.85
N TRP A 670 18.22 10.84 39.70
CA TRP A 670 18.58 11.82 40.73
C TRP A 670 19.02 13.16 40.13
N ASN A 671 19.80 13.14 39.05
CA ASN A 671 20.20 14.35 38.33
C ASN A 671 19.01 15.07 37.67
N VAL A 672 18.04 14.33 37.11
CA VAL A 672 16.81 14.87 36.53
C VAL A 672 15.92 15.46 37.62
N ALA A 673 15.72 14.76 38.74
CA ALA A 673 14.97 15.25 39.89
C ALA A 673 15.60 16.49 40.52
N LYS A 674 16.94 16.56 40.55
CA LYS A 674 17.70 17.74 40.97
C LYS A 674 17.49 18.91 40.02
N ARG A 675 17.57 18.70 38.70
CA ARG A 675 17.30 19.73 37.68
C ARG A 675 15.86 20.24 37.73
N LEU A 676 14.89 19.35 38.02
CA LEU A 676 13.47 19.72 38.19
C LEU A 676 13.25 20.56 39.46
N LYS A 677 13.96 20.27 40.55
CA LYS A 677 13.93 21.11 41.77
C LYS A 677 14.65 22.44 41.61
N GLU A 678 15.66 22.53 40.74
CA GLU A 678 16.45 23.73 40.51
C GLU A 678 15.82 24.68 39.47
N LYS A 679 14.79 24.26 38.72
CA LYS A 679 14.13 25.06 37.66
C LYS A 679 12.75 25.65 38.03
N ASP A 680 12.39 25.72 39.32
CA ASP A 680 11.12 26.29 39.78
C ASP A 680 11.28 27.66 40.47
N TRP A 681 12.20 28.50 39.99
CA TRP A 681 12.41 29.89 40.45
C TRP A 681 12.75 30.81 39.27
N ASP A 682 11.78 31.05 38.38
CA ASP A 682 11.52 32.38 37.83
C ASP A 682 10.27 32.37 36.91
N TYR A 683 9.12 32.54 37.54
CA TYR A 683 7.99 33.22 36.91
C TYR A 683 7.46 34.26 37.91
N LYS A 684 8.06 35.45 37.88
CA LYS A 684 7.48 36.67 38.44
C LYS A 684 7.52 37.77 37.38
N ASP A 685 6.31 38.20 37.01
CA ASP A 685 5.89 39.50 36.48
C ASP A 685 6.94 40.39 35.77
N GLY A 686 6.71 40.57 34.47
CA GLY A 686 7.36 41.59 33.62
C GLY A 686 6.75 41.62 32.23
#